data_AF-A0A099P994-F1
#
_entry.id   AF-A0A099P994-F1
#
_cell.length_a   1.000
_cell.length_b   1.000
_cell.length_c   1.000
_cell.angle_alpha   90.00
_cell.angle_beta   90.00
_cell.angle_gamma   90.00
#
_symmetry.space_group_name_H-M   'P 1'
#
loop_
_entity.id
_entity.type
_entity.pdbx_description
1 polymer ?
#
loop_
_entity_poly.entity_id
_entity_poly.type
_entity_poly.pdbx_seq_one_letter_code
_entity_poly.pdbx_strand_id
1 'polypeptide(L)'
;MAEIFNLTDILVQINDTIHTMNITFLSSPLQLHFDEKSNAPMQISISLLVIIITFLAFVLRKTRKRVEKPLKFEIPFPEASQPNWKGKRLTVPDIYQPEDPENIYCYCPSTSQLLGKFKSHSPEEIDALIKKAEVAQPKVYNDEKFHLKKRKFLRTLSEFIIKNQKELARVACRDSGKTMVDASMGEIMVTLEKINWILKHGDDVLKPSDRPGPANILMKYKKAQVWYEPLGVVCAVVSWNYPFHNLMGPIIAGVFSGNGVIIKCSERVRWSSEFFINVVKGALKTCEIDEDLVQLVCCWGKDADAVTGNPRLNHLTFIGSRPVAKYVAKKASENLIPLVVELGGKDAVVICEDYLKQKGIDTIAKTILRGTFQSAGQNCIGIERVIVCGDRENYKLLIQKLKEKIDQFHIGSDIDQVEEIDMGAMIMGGEHFDKLESWIEEVSSKDQGKVLCGGRRFIHPNYPQGHFFQPTLIADLDPSSVIAQNEVFGPICSVMFAENDEQGLQLANNSEFGLGGAIFTADRKHGFEMARKFKTGNVAINDFATFYVCQLPFGGIKGSGYGKFGGEEGLRGLCNEKSVCFDRTPLIGTSIPSVIEYPIKNGKKAWNFVSSMNKAAYDYSLHGKINGIYKLAQNAN
;
A
#
# COMPACT_ATOMS: atom_id res chain seq x y z
N MET A 1 -8.73 -10.51 32.45
CA MET A 1 -8.13 -9.16 32.34
C MET A 1 -7.33 -9.08 31.06
N ALA A 2 -7.87 -8.44 30.03
CA ALA A 2 -7.15 -7.79 28.93
C ALA A 2 -8.23 -7.21 27.99
N GLU A 3 -8.73 -6.02 28.33
CA GLU A 3 -9.58 -5.21 27.45
C GLU A 3 -8.78 -4.83 26.21
N ILE A 4 -9.32 -5.18 25.04
CA ILE A 4 -8.79 -4.75 23.74
C ILE A 4 -9.32 -3.34 23.52
N PHE A 5 -8.40 -2.38 23.58
CA PHE A 5 -8.67 -0.95 23.38
C PHE A 5 -9.28 -0.66 22.01
N ASN A 6 -10.56 -0.26 22.03
CA ASN A 6 -11.26 0.32 20.88
C ASN A 6 -10.83 1.78 20.73
N LEU A 7 -10.32 2.17 19.56
CA LEU A 7 -9.89 3.55 19.29
C LEU A 7 -11.01 4.57 19.54
N THR A 8 -12.27 4.17 19.35
CA THR A 8 -13.46 4.99 19.63
C THR A 8 -13.62 5.21 21.12
N ASP A 9 -13.40 4.18 21.94
CA ASP A 9 -13.49 4.28 23.41
C ASP A 9 -12.30 5.07 23.98
N ILE A 10 -11.11 4.99 23.37
CA ILE A 10 -9.96 5.86 23.68
C ILE A 10 -10.28 7.32 23.35
N LEU A 11 -10.88 7.61 22.19
CA LEU A 11 -11.20 8.99 21.80
C LEU A 11 -12.32 9.58 22.66
N VAL A 12 -13.32 8.78 23.04
CA VAL A 12 -14.36 9.17 24.00
C VAL A 12 -13.75 9.37 25.40
N GLN A 13 -12.90 8.46 25.88
CA GLN A 13 -12.18 8.63 27.15
C GLN A 13 -11.25 9.84 27.16
N ILE A 14 -10.53 10.12 26.07
CA ILE A 14 -9.67 11.30 25.95
C ILE A 14 -10.53 12.57 25.96
N ASN A 15 -11.66 12.58 25.25
CA ASN A 15 -12.59 13.71 25.23
C ASN A 15 -13.19 13.96 26.63
N ASP A 16 -13.62 12.90 27.32
CA ASP A 16 -14.14 12.98 28.69
C ASP A 16 -13.05 13.37 29.70
N THR A 17 -11.81 12.92 29.50
CA THR A 17 -10.64 13.31 30.32
C THR A 17 -10.28 14.77 30.12
N ILE A 18 -10.32 15.28 28.89
CA ILE A 18 -10.08 16.69 28.57
C ILE A 18 -11.18 17.59 29.17
N HIS A 19 -12.43 17.14 29.18
CA HIS A 19 -13.54 17.88 29.79
C HIS A 19 -13.58 17.81 31.32
N THR A 20 -12.96 16.81 31.95
CA THR A 20 -12.87 16.67 33.41
C THR A 20 -11.58 17.23 34.02
N MET A 21 -10.56 17.55 33.21
CA MET A 21 -9.35 18.21 33.68
C MET A 21 -9.62 19.67 34.08
N ASN A 22 -9.84 19.89 35.37
CA ASN A 22 -9.86 21.21 35.98
C ASN A 22 -8.44 21.83 35.90
N ILE A 23 -8.29 22.88 35.08
CA ILE A 23 -7.00 23.49 34.68
C ILE A 23 -6.25 24.16 35.88
N THR A 24 -6.84 24.16 37.08
CA THR A 24 -6.24 24.68 38.32
C THR A 24 -5.08 23.83 38.88
N PHE A 25 -4.86 22.60 38.40
CA PHE A 25 -3.76 21.75 38.90
C PHE A 25 -2.38 22.14 38.34
N LEU A 26 -2.31 22.97 37.29
CA LEU A 26 -1.05 23.36 36.64
C LEU A 26 -0.37 24.61 37.26
N SER A 27 -0.90 25.17 38.35
CA SER A 27 -0.39 26.42 38.94
C SER A 27 0.10 26.33 40.40
N SER A 28 0.41 25.14 40.93
CA SER A 28 0.98 25.02 42.28
C SER A 28 2.49 24.74 42.25
N PRO A 29 3.35 25.57 42.88
CA PRO A 29 4.77 25.30 42.97
C PRO A 29 5.03 24.17 43.97
N LEU A 30 5.77 23.15 43.51
CA LEU A 30 6.29 22.02 44.29
C LEU A 30 6.82 22.45 45.67
N GLN A 31 6.06 22.18 46.73
CA GLN A 31 6.57 22.18 48.11
C GLN A 31 7.27 20.85 48.37
N LEU A 32 8.59 20.83 48.21
CA LEU A 32 9.45 19.78 48.75
C LEU A 32 9.75 20.11 50.22
N HIS A 33 9.20 19.32 51.16
CA HIS A 33 9.63 19.34 52.55
C HIS A 33 11.02 18.70 52.66
N PHE A 34 12.00 19.48 53.12
CA PHE A 34 13.31 18.97 53.52
C PHE A 34 13.33 18.81 55.04
N ASP A 35 13.59 17.58 55.49
CA ASP A 35 13.73 17.23 56.91
C ASP A 35 15.12 17.65 57.42
N GLU A 36 15.15 18.36 58.55
CA GLU A 36 16.30 19.16 59.03
C GLU A 36 17.40 18.36 59.76
N LYS A 37 17.48 17.03 59.57
CA LYS A 37 18.49 16.19 60.24
C LYS A 37 19.18 15.22 59.28
N SER A 38 20.08 15.73 58.45
CA SER A 38 21.07 14.91 57.74
C SER A 38 22.26 15.75 57.25
N ASN A 39 23.37 15.70 57.98
CA ASN A 39 24.65 16.26 57.55
C ASN A 39 25.39 15.24 56.67
N ALA A 40 25.04 15.21 55.38
CA ALA A 40 25.91 15.04 54.19
C ALA A 40 25.17 14.34 53.02
N PRO A 41 25.39 14.74 51.76
CA PRO A 41 25.89 16.03 51.31
C PRO A 41 25.08 16.59 50.13
N MET A 42 24.79 17.89 50.21
CA MET A 42 24.22 18.69 49.11
C MET A 42 25.03 18.57 47.79
N GLN A 43 26.32 18.19 47.87
CA GLN A 43 27.19 17.90 46.72
C GLN A 43 26.85 16.62 45.95
N ILE A 44 26.37 15.55 46.60
CA ILE A 44 25.97 14.33 45.87
C ILE A 44 24.70 14.61 45.07
N SER A 45 23.77 15.40 45.61
CA SER A 45 22.55 15.80 44.91
C SER A 45 22.83 16.69 43.69
N ILE A 46 23.74 17.65 43.80
CA ILE A 46 24.13 18.52 42.66
C ILE A 46 24.88 17.71 41.60
N SER A 47 25.80 16.84 42.00
CA SER A 47 26.55 16.01 41.05
C SER A 47 25.66 15.03 40.30
N LEU A 48 24.69 14.40 40.99
CA LEU A 48 23.71 13.51 40.38
C LEU A 48 22.77 14.28 39.44
N LEU A 49 22.35 15.49 39.83
CA LEU A 49 21.53 16.36 38.99
C LEU A 49 22.29 16.81 37.73
N VAL A 50 23.56 17.17 37.85
CA VAL A 50 24.42 17.52 36.71
C VAL A 50 24.63 16.30 35.82
N ILE A 51 24.85 15.10 36.36
CA ILE A 51 24.95 13.87 35.57
C ILE A 51 23.64 13.58 34.84
N ILE A 52 22.49 13.69 35.51
CA ILE A 52 21.17 13.47 34.91
C ILE A 52 20.89 14.52 33.84
N ILE A 53 21.16 15.80 34.07
CA ILE A 53 20.99 16.88 33.09
C ILE A 53 21.95 16.69 31.91
N THR A 54 23.20 16.29 32.15
CA THR A 54 24.19 16.06 31.10
C THR A 54 23.86 14.81 30.31
N PHE A 55 23.35 13.76 30.96
CA PHE A 55 22.85 12.54 30.31
C PHE A 55 21.58 12.83 29.52
N LEU A 56 20.62 13.58 30.07
CA LEU A 56 19.44 14.06 29.34
C LEU A 56 19.83 14.97 28.19
N ALA A 57 20.78 15.88 28.35
CA ALA A 57 21.28 16.73 27.29
C ALA A 57 22.04 15.93 26.24
N PHE A 58 22.82 14.91 26.63
CA PHE A 58 23.50 13.98 25.73
C PHE A 58 22.50 13.12 24.97
N VAL A 59 21.50 12.55 25.65
CA VAL A 59 20.39 11.82 25.03
C VAL A 59 19.63 12.76 24.10
N LEU A 60 19.18 13.93 24.53
CA LEU A 60 18.51 14.95 23.71
C LEU A 60 19.37 15.44 22.54
N ARG A 61 20.69 15.51 22.68
CA ARG A 61 21.63 15.93 21.62
C ARG A 61 21.93 14.78 20.66
N LYS A 62 21.93 13.53 21.13
CA LYS A 62 22.09 12.31 20.32
C LYS A 62 20.77 11.88 19.66
N THR A 63 19.61 12.21 20.27
CA THR A 63 18.26 12.01 19.73
C THR A 63 17.79 13.20 18.90
N ARG A 64 18.35 14.41 19.08
CA ARG A 64 18.44 15.44 18.03
C ARG A 64 19.39 14.95 16.93
N LYS A 65 19.03 13.85 16.25
CA LYS A 65 19.28 13.78 14.80
C LYS A 65 18.80 15.13 14.27
N ARG A 66 19.62 15.83 13.48
CA ARG A 66 19.19 17.09 12.85
C ARG A 66 17.95 16.78 12.03
N VAL A 67 16.76 16.92 12.62
CA VAL A 67 15.50 16.68 11.95
C VAL A 67 15.45 17.74 10.87
N GLU A 68 15.46 17.30 9.61
CA GLU A 68 15.39 18.20 8.48
C GLU A 68 14.03 18.90 8.56
N LYS A 69 13.99 20.16 9.01
CA LYS A 69 12.74 20.89 9.13
C LYS A 69 12.04 20.94 7.77
N PRO A 70 10.71 20.72 7.71
CA PRO A 70 9.97 20.86 6.47
C PRO A 70 10.12 22.29 5.94
N LEU A 71 10.15 22.43 4.63
CA LEU A 71 10.09 23.73 3.98
C LEU A 71 8.65 24.06 3.64
N LYS A 72 8.36 25.35 3.52
CA LYS A 72 7.06 25.83 3.08
C LYS A 72 7.11 26.08 1.59
N PHE A 73 6.07 25.65 0.89
CA PHE A 73 5.79 25.99 -0.50
C PHE A 73 4.28 26.04 -0.67
N GLU A 74 3.84 26.68 -1.74
CA GLU A 74 2.42 26.85 -2.06
C GLU A 74 2.17 26.46 -3.51
N ILE A 75 1.05 25.79 -3.72
CA ILE A 75 0.54 25.44 -5.05
C ILE A 75 -0.92 25.90 -5.06
N PRO A 76 -1.35 26.71 -6.04
CA PRO A 76 -2.73 27.15 -6.12
C PRO A 76 -3.65 25.95 -6.38
N PHE A 77 -4.68 25.80 -5.56
CA PHE A 77 -5.69 24.77 -5.76
C PHE A 77 -6.58 25.11 -6.97
N PRO A 78 -7.01 24.11 -7.76
CA PRO A 78 -7.92 24.35 -8.88
C PRO A 78 -9.24 24.97 -8.41
N GLU A 79 -9.77 25.95 -9.12
CA GLU A 79 -11.07 26.56 -8.78
C GLU A 79 -12.19 25.51 -8.73
N ALA A 80 -12.14 24.52 -9.63
CA ALA A 80 -13.11 23.43 -9.68
C ALA A 80 -13.09 22.50 -8.44
N SER A 81 -12.07 22.56 -7.58
CA SER A 81 -12.10 21.81 -6.31
C SER A 81 -12.88 22.52 -5.20
N GLN A 82 -13.36 23.74 -5.42
CA GLN A 82 -14.16 24.45 -4.42
C GLN A 82 -15.54 23.79 -4.27
N PRO A 83 -16.13 23.82 -3.06
CA PRO A 83 -17.49 23.35 -2.84
C PRO A 83 -18.48 24.13 -3.71
N ASN A 84 -19.52 23.44 -4.19
CA ASN A 84 -20.61 24.03 -4.96
C ASN A 84 -20.18 24.76 -6.25
N TRP A 85 -18.98 24.48 -6.75
CA TRP A 85 -18.47 25.08 -7.98
C TRP A 85 -19.39 24.79 -9.18
N LYS A 86 -19.55 25.76 -10.08
CA LYS A 86 -20.47 25.68 -11.22
C LYS A 86 -19.72 25.77 -12.55
N GLY A 87 -19.31 24.61 -13.08
CA GLY A 87 -18.80 24.45 -14.44
C GLY A 87 -19.83 24.02 -15.48
N LYS A 88 -19.43 24.08 -16.76
CA LYS A 88 -20.16 23.49 -17.90
C LYS A 88 -20.35 21.99 -17.67
N ARG A 89 -21.54 21.45 -17.93
CA ARG A 89 -21.80 20.01 -17.87
C ARG A 89 -21.73 19.37 -19.26
N LEU A 90 -21.24 18.14 -19.31
CA LEU A 90 -21.29 17.31 -20.51
C LEU A 90 -22.67 16.67 -20.62
N THR A 91 -23.33 16.79 -21.77
CA THR A 91 -24.63 16.14 -21.99
C THR A 91 -24.52 14.62 -21.94
N VAL A 92 -23.44 14.09 -22.53
CA VAL A 92 -23.05 12.68 -22.46
C VAL A 92 -21.66 12.63 -21.82
N PRO A 93 -21.55 12.15 -20.56
CA PRO A 93 -20.29 12.12 -19.84
C PRO A 93 -19.39 10.98 -20.33
N ASP A 94 -18.50 11.29 -21.28
CA ASP A 94 -17.44 10.38 -21.75
C ASP A 94 -16.08 11.10 -21.79
N ILE A 95 -15.02 10.37 -21.45
CA ILE A 95 -13.65 10.86 -21.48
C ILE A 95 -13.12 10.94 -22.92
N TYR A 96 -13.69 10.17 -23.84
CA TYR A 96 -13.34 10.15 -25.25
C TYR A 96 -14.42 10.84 -26.08
N GLN A 97 -14.02 11.75 -26.96
CA GLN A 97 -14.92 12.44 -27.89
C GLN A 97 -14.45 12.15 -29.33
N PRO A 98 -15.26 11.49 -30.18
CA PRO A 98 -14.86 11.11 -31.54
C PRO A 98 -14.38 12.27 -32.42
N GLU A 99 -14.95 13.45 -32.23
CA GLU A 99 -14.59 14.69 -32.92
C GLU A 99 -13.25 15.28 -32.45
N ASP A 100 -12.69 14.78 -31.35
CA ASP A 100 -11.48 15.30 -30.72
C ASP A 100 -10.66 14.18 -30.05
N PRO A 101 -10.20 13.18 -30.84
CA PRO A 101 -9.69 11.91 -30.34
C PRO A 101 -8.32 12.00 -29.63
N GLU A 102 -7.61 13.12 -29.81
CA GLU A 102 -6.32 13.37 -29.17
C GLU A 102 -6.46 13.83 -27.71
N ASN A 103 -7.67 14.18 -27.27
CA ASN A 103 -7.88 14.80 -25.97
C ASN A 103 -8.76 13.95 -25.05
N ILE A 104 -8.37 13.95 -23.77
CA ILE A 104 -9.06 13.33 -22.65
C ILE A 104 -9.93 14.40 -21.99
N TYR A 105 -11.23 14.17 -21.98
CA TYR A 105 -12.22 15.03 -21.33
C TYR A 105 -12.41 14.59 -19.88
N CYS A 106 -11.88 15.38 -18.93
CA CYS A 106 -12.02 15.09 -17.51
C CYS A 106 -13.30 15.73 -16.99
N TYR A 107 -14.16 14.97 -16.32
CA TYR A 107 -15.41 15.47 -15.76
C TYR A 107 -15.67 14.85 -14.38
N CYS A 108 -16.44 15.56 -13.56
CA CYS A 108 -16.85 15.06 -12.25
C CYS A 108 -17.89 13.93 -12.41
N PRO A 109 -17.63 12.69 -11.94
CA PRO A 109 -18.58 11.59 -12.09
C PRO A 109 -19.92 11.82 -11.39
N SER A 110 -19.95 12.64 -10.32
CA SER A 110 -21.17 12.92 -9.56
C SER A 110 -22.07 13.96 -10.21
N THR A 111 -21.53 14.88 -11.00
CA THR A 111 -22.28 16.07 -11.49
C THR A 111 -22.16 16.30 -13.00
N SER A 112 -21.31 15.53 -13.68
CA SER A 112 -20.97 15.64 -15.11
C SER A 112 -20.35 16.99 -15.51
N GLN A 113 -19.89 17.77 -14.54
CA GLN A 113 -19.20 19.03 -14.80
C GLN A 113 -17.81 18.78 -15.38
N LEU A 114 -17.53 19.40 -16.52
CA LEU A 114 -16.24 19.36 -17.20
C LEU A 114 -15.19 20.06 -16.33
N LEU A 115 -14.14 19.32 -15.95
CA LEU A 115 -13.03 19.78 -15.13
C LEU A 115 -11.87 20.31 -15.98
N GLY A 116 -11.71 19.75 -17.17
CA GLY A 116 -10.67 20.16 -18.11
C GLY A 116 -10.55 19.22 -19.30
N LYS A 117 -9.73 19.65 -20.26
CA LYS A 117 -9.40 18.91 -21.46
C LYS A 117 -7.88 18.80 -21.53
N PHE A 118 -7.36 17.58 -21.61
CA PHE A 118 -5.93 17.31 -21.60
C PHE A 118 -5.54 16.48 -22.82
N LYS A 119 -4.50 16.89 -23.53
CA LYS A 119 -3.97 16.08 -24.63
C LYS A 119 -3.42 14.76 -24.06
N SER A 120 -3.81 13.65 -24.68
CA SER A 120 -3.24 12.33 -24.43
C SER A 120 -1.79 12.33 -24.91
N HIS A 121 -0.84 11.91 -24.06
CA HIS A 121 0.57 11.88 -24.45
C HIS A 121 0.79 10.86 -25.56
N SER A 122 1.42 11.31 -26.65
CA SER A 122 1.90 10.48 -27.74
C SER A 122 3.10 9.61 -27.34
N PRO A 123 3.41 8.53 -28.07
CA PRO A 123 4.61 7.72 -27.85
C PRO A 123 5.91 8.53 -27.76
N GLU A 124 6.06 9.57 -28.58
CA GLU A 124 7.24 10.44 -28.60
C GLU A 124 7.32 11.33 -27.34
N GLU A 125 6.18 11.88 -26.90
CA GLU A 125 6.11 12.65 -25.64
C GLU A 125 6.38 11.73 -24.43
N ILE A 126 5.92 10.49 -24.47
CA ILE A 126 6.19 9.48 -23.43
C ILE A 126 7.68 9.18 -23.33
N ASP A 127 8.35 8.87 -24.45
CA ASP A 127 9.80 8.61 -24.44
C ASP A 127 10.60 9.82 -23.93
N ALA A 128 10.21 11.03 -24.35
CA ALA A 128 10.83 12.27 -23.90
C ALA A 128 10.68 12.48 -22.38
N LEU A 129 9.51 12.18 -21.80
CA LEU A 129 9.29 12.25 -20.35
C LEU A 129 10.14 11.20 -19.63
N ILE A 130 10.16 9.95 -20.09
CA ILE A 130 10.97 8.89 -19.47
C ILE A 130 12.47 9.25 -19.50
N LYS A 131 12.95 9.80 -20.62
CA LYS A 131 14.32 10.28 -20.78
C LYS A 131 14.68 11.40 -19.79
N LYS A 132 13.75 12.30 -19.44
CA LYS A 132 14.01 13.33 -18.41
C LYS A 132 14.35 12.70 -17.05
N ALA A 133 13.56 11.71 -16.62
CA ALA A 133 13.82 11.00 -15.37
C ALA A 133 15.14 10.20 -15.42
N GLU A 134 15.43 9.55 -16.56
CA GLU A 134 16.69 8.84 -16.81
C GLU A 134 17.91 9.77 -16.66
N VAL A 135 17.83 11.00 -17.18
CA VAL A 135 18.91 11.99 -17.09
C VAL A 135 19.03 12.60 -15.68
N ALA A 136 17.91 12.82 -14.98
CA ALA A 136 17.88 13.42 -13.66
C ALA A 136 18.37 12.44 -12.56
N GLN A 137 17.98 11.16 -12.66
CA GLN A 137 18.23 10.15 -11.62
C GLN A 137 19.69 10.04 -11.17
N PRO A 138 20.70 9.84 -12.05
CA PRO A 138 22.08 9.68 -11.60
C PRO A 138 22.63 10.98 -11.00
N LYS A 139 22.19 12.15 -11.46
CA LYS A 139 22.63 13.44 -10.89
C LYS A 139 22.10 13.62 -9.47
N VAL A 140 20.82 13.29 -9.26
CA VAL A 140 20.18 13.37 -7.95
C VAL A 140 20.77 12.34 -6.98
N TYR A 141 20.91 11.08 -7.42
CA TYR A 141 21.38 10.01 -6.55
C TYR A 141 22.85 10.20 -6.12
N ASN A 142 23.70 10.74 -7.00
CA ASN A 142 25.11 10.99 -6.71
C ASN A 142 25.36 12.31 -5.96
N ASP A 143 24.34 13.12 -5.65
CA ASP A 143 24.47 14.27 -4.75
C ASP A 143 24.76 13.76 -3.33
N GLU A 144 25.91 14.16 -2.76
CA GLU A 144 26.33 13.78 -1.40
C GLU A 144 25.26 14.10 -0.33
N LYS A 145 24.44 15.13 -0.56
CA LYS A 145 23.37 15.58 0.34
C LYS A 145 22.03 14.90 0.07
N PHE A 146 21.92 14.04 -0.94
CA PHE A 146 20.65 13.40 -1.32
C PHE A 146 19.99 12.67 -0.15
N HIS A 147 20.77 11.99 0.68
CA HIS A 147 20.29 11.30 1.87
C HIS A 147 19.52 12.22 2.85
N LEU A 148 19.91 13.50 2.97
CA LEU A 148 19.18 14.51 3.75
C LEU A 148 18.02 15.09 2.95
N LYS A 149 18.25 15.41 1.67
CA LYS A 149 17.23 16.03 0.79
C LYS A 149 16.00 15.15 0.64
N LYS A 150 16.15 13.83 0.45
CA LYS A 150 15.02 12.90 0.32
C LYS A 150 14.14 12.87 1.58
N ARG A 151 14.76 12.95 2.77
CA ARG A 151 14.03 13.02 4.06
C ARG A 151 13.31 14.35 4.22
N LYS A 152 13.98 15.45 3.85
CA LYS A 152 13.43 16.81 3.86
C LYS A 152 12.25 16.95 2.89
N PHE A 153 12.33 16.34 1.70
CA PHE A 153 11.24 16.25 0.72
C PHE A 153 10.02 15.57 1.31
N LEU A 154 10.17 14.38 1.89
CA LEU A 154 9.05 13.67 2.50
C LEU A 154 8.42 14.44 3.67
N ARG A 155 9.22 15.09 4.51
CA ARG A 155 8.69 15.96 5.59
C ARG A 155 7.95 17.17 5.05
N THR A 156 8.47 17.78 3.98
CA THR A 156 7.85 18.93 3.31
C THR A 156 6.51 18.54 2.67
N LEU A 157 6.43 17.38 2.03
CA LEU A 157 5.16 16.83 1.54
C LEU A 157 4.19 16.52 2.68
N SER A 158 4.65 15.87 3.74
CA SER A 158 3.80 15.55 4.90
C SER A 158 3.18 16.79 5.53
N GLU A 159 3.98 17.85 5.73
CA GLU A 159 3.51 19.13 6.24
C GLU A 159 2.49 19.79 5.29
N PHE A 160 2.76 19.78 3.98
CA PHE A 160 1.83 20.31 2.98
C PHE A 160 0.50 19.56 3.00
N ILE A 161 0.54 18.22 3.08
CA ILE A 161 -0.64 17.37 3.10
C ILE A 161 -1.47 17.64 4.36
N ILE A 162 -0.85 17.66 5.54
CA ILE A 162 -1.57 17.95 6.80
C ILE A 162 -2.25 19.32 6.76
N LYS A 163 -1.53 20.35 6.29
CA LYS A 163 -2.04 21.73 6.25
C LYS A 163 -3.22 21.88 5.27
N ASN A 164 -3.20 21.16 4.15
CA ASN A 164 -4.16 21.32 3.05
C ASN A 164 -5.01 20.06 2.78
N GLN A 165 -5.16 19.19 3.78
CA GLN A 165 -5.80 17.88 3.61
C GLN A 165 -7.25 17.98 3.11
N LYS A 166 -7.98 19.03 3.53
CA LYS A 166 -9.37 19.25 3.14
C LYS A 166 -9.46 19.56 1.65
N GLU A 167 -8.61 20.42 1.15
CA GLU A 167 -8.56 20.85 -0.25
C GLU A 167 -8.04 19.71 -1.14
N LEU A 168 -7.04 18.95 -0.67
CA LEU A 168 -6.55 17.75 -1.35
C LEU A 168 -7.64 16.68 -1.48
N ALA A 169 -8.38 16.43 -0.39
CA ALA A 169 -9.51 15.51 -0.41
C ALA A 169 -10.58 15.96 -1.41
N ARG A 170 -10.90 17.26 -1.47
CA ARG A 170 -11.86 17.78 -2.46
C ARG A 170 -11.42 17.56 -3.90
N VAL A 171 -10.12 17.74 -4.22
CA VAL A 171 -9.61 17.43 -5.55
C VAL A 171 -9.82 15.94 -5.87
N ALA A 172 -9.51 15.04 -4.94
CA ALA A 172 -9.74 13.62 -5.14
C ALA A 172 -11.24 13.29 -5.29
N CYS A 173 -12.11 13.84 -4.44
CA CYS A 173 -13.57 13.68 -4.52
C CYS A 173 -14.12 14.14 -5.87
N ARG A 174 -13.70 15.33 -6.32
CA ARG A 174 -14.21 15.93 -7.56
C ARG A 174 -13.96 15.06 -8.78
N ASP A 175 -12.78 14.44 -8.88
CA ASP A 175 -12.37 13.65 -10.04
C ASP A 175 -12.81 12.17 -9.96
N SER A 176 -13.04 11.65 -8.75
CA SER A 176 -13.34 10.22 -8.54
C SER A 176 -14.77 9.92 -8.09
N GLY A 177 -15.54 10.93 -7.65
CA GLY A 177 -16.92 10.79 -7.19
C GLY A 177 -17.07 10.34 -5.73
N LYS A 178 -15.97 10.01 -5.03
CA LYS A 178 -16.00 9.59 -3.61
C LYS A 178 -16.36 10.73 -2.65
N THR A 179 -16.81 10.37 -1.45
CA THR A 179 -17.06 11.33 -0.36
C THR A 179 -15.77 11.83 0.27
N MET A 180 -15.83 12.95 0.98
CA MET A 180 -14.73 13.57 1.72
C MET A 180 -14.20 12.65 2.83
N VAL A 181 -15.10 11.91 3.49
CA VAL A 181 -14.72 10.94 4.52
C VAL A 181 -13.91 9.80 3.89
N ASP A 182 -14.38 9.26 2.76
CA ASP A 182 -13.67 8.19 2.06
C ASP A 182 -12.35 8.67 1.46
N ALA A 183 -12.28 9.92 0.97
CA ALA A 183 -11.03 10.54 0.55
C ALA A 183 -10.06 10.73 1.73
N SER A 184 -10.56 11.19 2.89
CA SER A 184 -9.71 11.34 4.08
C SER A 184 -9.10 10.00 4.51
N MET A 185 -9.90 8.94 4.58
CA MET A 185 -9.46 7.61 5.00
C MET A 185 -8.58 6.93 3.95
N GLY A 186 -9.01 6.91 2.69
CA GLY A 186 -8.37 6.15 1.62
C GLY A 186 -7.31 6.90 0.81
N GLU A 187 -7.21 8.23 0.94
CA GLU A 187 -6.22 9.04 0.23
C GLU A 187 -5.21 9.67 1.19
N ILE A 188 -5.71 10.45 2.14
CA ILE A 188 -4.88 11.31 2.99
C ILE A 188 -4.19 10.49 4.06
N MET A 189 -4.95 9.75 4.87
CA MET A 189 -4.45 9.00 6.02
C MET A 189 -3.39 7.96 5.59
N VAL A 190 -3.70 7.15 4.58
CA VAL A 190 -2.78 6.11 4.07
C VAL A 190 -1.50 6.70 3.46
N THR A 191 -1.58 7.88 2.83
CA THR A 191 -0.39 8.55 2.26
C THR A 191 0.49 9.12 3.35
N LEU A 192 -0.11 9.79 4.35
CA LEU A 192 0.62 10.30 5.51
C LEU A 192 1.31 9.18 6.28
N GLU A 193 0.62 8.05 6.48
CA GLU A 193 1.21 6.90 7.15
C GLU A 193 2.38 6.31 6.36
N LYS A 194 2.28 6.21 5.03
CA LYS A 194 3.42 5.77 4.19
C LYS A 194 4.62 6.69 4.31
N ILE A 195 4.41 8.01 4.30
CA ILE A 195 5.48 8.98 4.52
C ILE A 195 6.11 8.80 5.92
N ASN A 196 5.27 8.70 6.95
CA ASN A 196 5.70 8.56 8.34
C ASN A 196 6.52 7.29 8.55
N TRP A 197 6.02 6.16 8.05
CA TRP A 197 6.70 4.86 8.13
C TRP A 197 8.06 4.91 7.42
N ILE A 198 8.14 5.44 6.20
CA ILE A 198 9.41 5.57 5.46
C ILE A 198 10.39 6.51 6.18
N LEU A 199 9.93 7.64 6.72
CA LEU A 199 10.78 8.56 7.48
C LEU A 199 11.38 7.92 8.74
N LYS A 200 10.63 7.00 9.36
CA LYS A 200 11.01 6.33 10.60
C LYS A 200 11.87 5.08 10.36
N HIS A 201 11.56 4.29 9.34
CA HIS A 201 12.12 2.96 9.13
C HIS A 201 12.92 2.80 7.84
N GLY A 202 12.71 3.64 6.83
CA GLY A 202 13.25 3.43 5.48
C GLY A 202 14.78 3.33 5.41
N ASP A 203 15.52 4.14 6.17
CA ASP A 203 17.00 4.07 6.17
C ASP A 203 17.49 2.76 6.80
N ASP A 204 16.79 2.26 7.82
CA ASP A 204 17.12 0.97 8.44
C ASP A 204 16.78 -0.21 7.52
N VAL A 205 15.73 -0.09 6.71
CA VAL A 205 15.32 -1.10 5.72
C VAL A 205 16.35 -1.23 4.60
N LEU A 206 16.93 -0.10 4.16
CA LEU A 206 17.87 -0.01 3.04
C LEU A 206 19.36 -0.12 3.45
N LYS A 207 19.66 -0.30 4.74
CA LYS A 207 21.05 -0.52 5.18
C LYS A 207 21.59 -1.86 4.66
N PRO A 208 22.91 -1.98 4.44
CA PRO A 208 23.54 -3.27 4.14
C PRO A 208 23.11 -4.37 5.13
N SER A 209 22.59 -5.48 4.60
CA SER A 209 22.16 -6.63 5.37
C SER A 209 23.30 -7.63 5.49
N ASP A 210 23.84 -7.79 6.70
CA ASP A 210 24.81 -8.86 7.00
C ASP A 210 24.13 -10.22 6.87
N ARG A 211 24.72 -11.11 6.07
CA ARG A 211 24.25 -12.49 5.94
C ARG A 211 24.99 -13.40 6.93
N PRO A 212 24.36 -14.50 7.39
CA PRO A 212 25.05 -15.50 8.18
C PRO A 212 26.36 -15.90 7.49
N GLY A 213 27.44 -15.99 8.28
CA GLY A 213 28.74 -16.37 7.77
C GLY A 213 28.72 -17.78 7.17
N PRO A 214 29.75 -18.15 6.39
CA PRO A 214 29.80 -19.47 5.79
C PRO A 214 29.67 -20.59 6.84
N ALA A 215 28.88 -21.61 6.52
CA ALA A 215 28.70 -22.77 7.39
C ALA A 215 30.01 -23.57 7.57
N ASN A 216 30.96 -23.40 6.64
CA ASN A 216 32.24 -24.08 6.63
C ASN A 216 33.34 -23.26 7.31
N ILE A 217 34.18 -23.94 8.12
CA ILE A 217 35.35 -23.33 8.77
C ILE A 217 36.38 -22.76 7.78
N LEU A 218 36.61 -23.43 6.66
CA LEU A 218 37.58 -23.02 5.63
C LEU A 218 37.19 -21.69 4.98
N MET A 219 35.93 -21.27 5.06
CA MET A 219 35.45 -20.00 4.51
C MET A 219 35.14 -18.96 5.57
N LYS A 220 35.37 -19.24 6.87
CA LYS A 220 35.02 -18.31 7.97
C LYS A 220 35.71 -16.95 7.88
N TYR A 221 36.80 -16.83 7.11
CA TYR A 221 37.46 -15.54 6.85
C TYR A 221 36.68 -14.66 5.86
N LYS A 222 35.66 -15.17 5.16
CA LYS A 222 34.76 -14.38 4.32
C LYS A 222 33.62 -13.76 5.13
N LYS A 223 33.19 -12.57 4.71
CA LYS A 223 31.95 -11.91 5.14
C LYS A 223 31.09 -11.66 3.91
N ALA A 224 29.78 -11.86 4.05
CA ALA A 224 28.80 -11.65 3.00
C ALA A 224 27.77 -10.61 3.45
N GLN A 225 27.46 -9.69 2.56
CA GLN A 225 26.46 -8.65 2.73
C GLN A 225 25.57 -8.56 1.49
N VAL A 226 24.35 -8.07 1.69
CA VAL A 226 23.48 -7.60 0.60
C VAL A 226 23.33 -6.09 0.74
N TRP A 227 23.69 -5.36 -0.31
CA TRP A 227 23.53 -3.91 -0.41
C TRP A 227 22.30 -3.60 -1.26
N TYR A 228 21.58 -2.53 -0.92
CA TYR A 228 20.38 -2.10 -1.63
C TYR A 228 20.67 -0.79 -2.35
N GLU A 229 20.75 -0.85 -3.68
CA GLU A 229 21.03 0.28 -4.56
C GLU A 229 19.80 0.57 -5.42
N PRO A 230 19.50 1.82 -5.82
CA PRO A 230 18.36 2.09 -6.71
C PRO A 230 18.47 1.29 -8.01
N LEU A 231 17.33 0.91 -8.56
CA LEU A 231 17.25 0.22 -9.86
C LEU A 231 17.55 1.16 -11.04
N GLY A 232 17.27 2.45 -10.90
CA GLY A 232 17.39 3.45 -11.96
C GLY A 232 16.08 4.19 -12.16
N VAL A 233 15.42 4.00 -13.31
CA VAL A 233 14.09 4.56 -13.58
C VAL A 233 13.03 3.50 -13.35
N VAL A 234 12.10 3.76 -12.43
CA VAL A 234 10.99 2.85 -12.11
C VAL A 234 9.67 3.48 -12.56
N CYS A 235 8.75 2.65 -13.05
CA CYS A 235 7.42 3.09 -13.44
C CYS A 235 6.34 2.45 -12.59
N ALA A 236 5.32 3.23 -12.22
CA ALA A 236 4.08 2.71 -11.69
C ALA A 236 2.92 3.11 -12.61
N VAL A 237 2.18 2.11 -13.09
CA VAL A 237 0.92 2.27 -13.81
C VAL A 237 -0.19 2.10 -12.79
N VAL A 238 -0.94 3.17 -12.53
CA VAL A 238 -1.81 3.27 -11.35
C VAL A 238 -3.28 3.47 -11.72
N SER A 239 -4.16 2.86 -10.92
CA SER A 239 -5.61 2.92 -11.09
C SER A 239 -6.23 4.23 -10.60
N TRP A 240 -7.50 4.44 -10.95
CA TRP A 240 -8.28 5.66 -10.72
C TRP A 240 -9.04 5.71 -9.39
N ASN A 241 -9.10 4.62 -8.62
CA ASN A 241 -9.99 4.55 -7.46
C ASN A 241 -9.51 5.39 -6.28
N TYR A 242 -8.19 5.49 -6.07
CA TYR A 242 -7.57 6.38 -5.09
C TYR A 242 -6.50 7.27 -5.76
N PRO A 243 -6.88 8.26 -6.60
CA PRO A 243 -5.96 9.01 -7.46
C PRO A 243 -4.81 9.68 -6.71
N PHE A 244 -5.02 10.15 -5.48
CA PHE A 244 -3.96 10.81 -4.73
C PHE A 244 -2.99 9.78 -4.15
N HIS A 245 -3.50 8.79 -3.43
CA HIS A 245 -2.67 7.78 -2.80
C HIS A 245 -1.93 6.91 -3.81
N ASN A 246 -2.62 6.47 -4.87
CA ASN A 246 -2.03 5.63 -5.90
C ASN A 246 -0.93 6.36 -6.67
N LEU A 247 -1.02 7.68 -6.83
CA LEU A 247 0.06 8.50 -7.40
C LEU A 247 1.21 8.71 -6.39
N MET A 248 0.88 9.08 -5.15
CA MET A 248 1.89 9.44 -4.14
C MET A 248 2.69 8.24 -3.65
N GLY A 249 2.04 7.09 -3.43
CA GLY A 249 2.67 5.90 -2.84
C GLY A 249 3.94 5.45 -3.57
N PRO A 250 3.91 5.23 -4.89
CA PRO A 250 5.10 4.90 -5.67
C PRO A 250 6.14 6.02 -5.73
N ILE A 251 5.73 7.29 -5.79
CA ILE A 251 6.65 8.44 -5.77
C ILE A 251 7.44 8.49 -4.46
N ILE A 252 6.74 8.36 -3.32
CA ILE A 252 7.35 8.39 -1.99
C ILE A 252 8.41 7.28 -1.89
N ALA A 253 8.07 6.05 -2.28
CA ALA A 253 8.99 4.91 -2.20
C ALA A 253 10.14 5.02 -3.22
N GLY A 254 9.85 5.41 -4.46
CA GLY A 254 10.84 5.55 -5.54
C GLY A 254 11.87 6.65 -5.27
N VAL A 255 11.42 7.85 -4.89
CA VAL A 255 12.33 8.94 -4.53
C VAL A 255 13.16 8.58 -3.30
N PHE A 256 12.56 7.95 -2.27
CA PHE A 256 13.31 7.59 -1.07
C PHE A 256 14.39 6.52 -1.32
N SER A 257 14.13 5.57 -2.21
CA SER A 257 15.09 4.54 -2.64
C SER A 257 16.13 5.06 -3.64
N GLY A 258 15.94 6.26 -4.19
CA GLY A 258 16.91 6.92 -5.09
C GLY A 258 16.64 6.71 -6.58
N ASN A 259 15.42 6.31 -6.94
CA ASN A 259 15.01 6.06 -8.32
C ASN A 259 14.41 7.32 -8.97
N GLY A 260 14.52 7.41 -10.30
CA GLY A 260 13.65 8.24 -11.12
C GLY A 260 12.29 7.57 -11.23
N VAL A 261 11.20 8.34 -11.21
CA VAL A 261 9.84 7.78 -11.09
C VAL A 261 8.95 8.26 -12.23
N ILE A 262 8.38 7.31 -12.95
CA ILE A 262 7.36 7.54 -13.97
C ILE A 262 6.01 7.06 -13.43
N ILE A 263 5.05 7.96 -13.28
CA ILE A 263 3.68 7.57 -12.93
C ILE A 263 2.81 7.64 -14.18
N LYS A 264 2.29 6.50 -14.64
CA LYS A 264 1.20 6.49 -15.63
C LYS A 264 -0.13 6.45 -14.88
N CYS A 265 -0.84 7.57 -14.86
CA CYS A 265 -2.17 7.60 -14.25
C CYS A 265 -3.26 7.11 -15.23
N SER A 266 -4.43 6.79 -14.68
CA SER A 266 -5.62 6.59 -15.51
C SER A 266 -6.12 7.92 -16.07
N GLU A 267 -6.55 7.85 -17.32
CA GLU A 267 -7.24 8.86 -18.11
C GLU A 267 -8.50 9.37 -17.40
N ARG A 268 -9.13 8.52 -16.58
CA ARG A 268 -10.32 8.85 -15.78
C ARG A 268 -10.07 9.86 -14.67
N VAL A 269 -8.82 9.99 -14.22
CA VAL A 269 -8.42 10.89 -13.11
C VAL A 269 -7.25 11.78 -13.49
N ARG A 270 -7.15 12.13 -14.78
CA ARG A 270 -6.05 12.95 -15.30
C ARG A 270 -6.05 14.34 -14.67
N TRP A 271 -7.21 14.94 -14.45
CA TRP A 271 -7.31 16.30 -13.91
C TRP A 271 -6.72 16.42 -12.49
N SER A 272 -7.08 15.52 -11.59
CA SER A 272 -6.52 15.49 -10.22
C SER A 272 -5.04 15.10 -10.23
N SER A 273 -4.66 14.14 -11.09
CA SER A 273 -3.26 13.70 -11.23
C SER A 273 -2.33 14.83 -11.67
N GLU A 274 -2.78 15.69 -12.59
CA GLU A 274 -2.03 16.87 -13.04
C GLU A 274 -1.77 17.85 -11.88
N PHE A 275 -2.77 18.07 -11.03
CA PHE A 275 -2.58 18.88 -9.83
C PHE A 275 -1.62 18.21 -8.83
N PHE A 276 -1.78 16.92 -8.56
CA PHE A 276 -0.96 16.21 -7.58
C PHE A 276 0.51 16.09 -8.00
N ILE A 277 0.81 15.90 -9.29
CA ILE A 277 2.21 15.91 -9.76
C ILE A 277 2.85 17.29 -9.57
N ASN A 278 2.09 18.39 -9.73
CA ASN A 278 2.60 19.74 -9.47
C ASN A 278 2.93 19.97 -7.99
N VAL A 279 2.15 19.38 -7.07
CA VAL A 279 2.50 19.35 -5.63
C VAL A 279 3.84 18.63 -5.40
N VAL A 280 4.04 17.48 -6.03
CA VAL A 280 5.30 16.73 -5.94
C VAL A 280 6.47 17.53 -6.49
N LYS A 281 6.36 18.06 -7.71
CA LYS A 281 7.41 18.86 -8.36
C LYS A 281 7.74 20.13 -7.55
N GLY A 282 6.72 20.81 -7.03
CA GLY A 282 6.89 21.94 -6.13
C GLY A 282 7.70 21.60 -4.88
N ALA A 283 7.43 20.45 -4.25
CA ALA A 283 8.18 19.97 -3.09
C ALA A 283 9.62 19.56 -3.44
N LEU A 284 9.84 18.88 -4.58
CA LEU A 284 11.18 18.52 -5.07
C LEU A 284 12.04 19.77 -5.29
N LYS A 285 11.51 20.72 -6.06
CA LYS A 285 12.17 22.00 -6.35
C LYS A 285 12.50 22.77 -5.07
N THR A 286 11.54 22.85 -4.13
CA THR A 286 11.73 23.51 -2.83
C THR A 286 12.84 22.84 -2.01
N CYS A 287 13.04 21.52 -2.15
CA CYS A 287 14.09 20.76 -1.48
C CYS A 287 15.40 20.68 -2.28
N GLU A 288 15.54 21.45 -3.36
CA GLU A 288 16.71 21.44 -4.25
C GLU A 288 16.99 20.04 -4.83
N ILE A 289 15.93 19.30 -5.14
CA ILE A 289 15.97 18.06 -5.91
C ILE A 289 15.43 18.40 -7.30
N ASP A 290 16.06 17.86 -8.35
CA ASP A 290 15.63 18.04 -9.73
C ASP A 290 14.17 17.56 -9.88
N GLU A 291 13.28 18.46 -10.31
CA GLU A 291 11.85 18.14 -10.48
C GLU A 291 11.62 17.18 -11.65
N ASP A 292 12.59 17.05 -12.56
CA ASP A 292 12.52 16.09 -13.65
C ASP A 292 12.73 14.64 -13.21
N LEU A 293 13.12 14.41 -11.95
CA LEU A 293 13.19 13.08 -11.33
C LEU A 293 11.85 12.34 -11.37
N VAL A 294 10.74 13.07 -11.34
CA VAL A 294 9.39 12.50 -11.32
C VAL A 294 8.57 13.04 -12.50
N GLN A 295 8.01 12.13 -13.29
CA GLN A 295 7.17 12.50 -14.44
C GLN A 295 5.80 11.83 -14.35
N LEU A 296 4.80 12.56 -14.82
CA LEU A 296 3.45 12.06 -15.02
C LEU A 296 3.24 11.75 -16.50
N VAL A 297 2.77 10.55 -16.79
CA VAL A 297 2.30 10.13 -18.11
C VAL A 297 0.80 9.88 -18.03
N CYS A 298 0.06 10.34 -19.04
CA CYS A 298 -1.31 9.92 -19.26
C CYS A 298 -1.55 9.82 -20.75
N CYS A 299 -1.92 8.64 -21.20
CA CYS A 299 -2.06 8.30 -22.60
C CYS A 299 -3.21 7.30 -22.76
N TRP A 300 -3.72 7.16 -23.96
CA TRP A 300 -4.73 6.15 -24.26
C TRP A 300 -4.14 4.74 -24.23
N GLY A 301 -5.00 3.73 -24.05
CA GLY A 301 -4.56 2.33 -24.03
C GLY A 301 -3.76 1.90 -25.26
N LYS A 302 -4.04 2.47 -26.44
CA LYS A 302 -3.31 2.21 -27.70
C LYS A 302 -1.84 2.66 -27.65
N ASP A 303 -1.52 3.66 -26.83
CA ASP A 303 -0.20 4.27 -26.71
C ASP A 303 0.54 3.79 -25.45
N ALA A 304 -0.12 3.01 -24.59
CA ALA A 304 0.42 2.54 -23.31
C ALA A 304 1.67 1.65 -23.46
N ASP A 305 1.84 1.01 -24.61
CA ASP A 305 3.01 0.20 -24.96
C ASP A 305 4.32 1.01 -24.94
N ALA A 306 4.25 2.32 -25.24
CA ALA A 306 5.39 3.23 -25.16
C ALA A 306 5.88 3.45 -23.73
N VAL A 307 5.07 3.10 -22.72
CA VAL A 307 5.45 3.07 -21.31
C VAL A 307 5.81 1.65 -20.88
N THR A 308 4.88 0.70 -21.04
CA THR A 308 4.96 -0.64 -20.41
C THR A 308 6.08 -1.51 -20.95
N GLY A 309 6.54 -1.23 -22.18
CA GLY A 309 7.69 -1.88 -22.80
C GLY A 309 8.87 -0.95 -23.02
N ASN A 310 8.96 0.20 -22.36
CA ASN A 310 10.07 1.13 -22.62
C ASN A 310 11.41 0.58 -22.07
N PRO A 311 12.47 0.42 -22.89
CA PRO A 311 13.73 -0.17 -22.46
C PRO A 311 14.52 0.67 -21.45
N ARG A 312 14.12 1.92 -21.18
CA ARG A 312 14.72 2.78 -20.16
C ARG A 312 14.22 2.47 -18.75
N LEU A 313 13.18 1.66 -18.61
CA LEU A 313 12.61 1.30 -17.32
C LEU A 313 13.34 0.09 -16.72
N ASN A 314 13.72 0.19 -15.46
CA ASN A 314 14.37 -0.87 -14.70
C ASN A 314 13.40 -1.66 -13.81
N HIS A 315 12.17 -1.17 -13.66
CA HIS A 315 11.10 -1.83 -12.93
C HIS A 315 9.74 -1.26 -13.32
N LEU A 316 8.72 -2.11 -13.32
CA LEU A 316 7.33 -1.73 -13.53
C LEU A 316 6.46 -2.24 -12.37
N THR A 317 5.63 -1.39 -11.79
CA THR A 317 4.54 -1.78 -10.90
C THR A 317 3.23 -1.52 -11.63
N PHE A 318 2.45 -2.56 -11.89
CA PHE A 318 1.14 -2.44 -12.50
C PHE A 318 0.04 -2.68 -11.46
N ILE A 319 -0.87 -1.70 -11.33
CA ILE A 319 -2.05 -1.75 -10.47
C ILE A 319 -3.28 -1.61 -11.36
N GLY A 320 -4.12 -2.65 -11.45
CA GLY A 320 -5.29 -2.61 -12.31
C GLY A 320 -6.00 -3.95 -12.52
N SER A 321 -6.60 -4.13 -13.69
CA SER A 321 -7.43 -5.31 -13.99
C SER A 321 -6.63 -6.45 -14.62
N ARG A 322 -7.09 -7.70 -14.40
CA ARG A 322 -6.48 -8.92 -14.96
C ARG A 322 -6.29 -8.89 -16.48
N PRO A 323 -7.26 -8.46 -17.30
CA PRO A 323 -7.07 -8.44 -18.75
C PRO A 323 -5.91 -7.52 -19.15
N VAL A 324 -5.85 -6.32 -18.57
CA VAL A 324 -4.80 -5.32 -18.87
C VAL A 324 -3.43 -5.82 -18.38
N ALA A 325 -3.37 -6.46 -17.21
CA ALA A 325 -2.14 -7.02 -16.67
C ALA A 325 -1.44 -8.01 -17.62
N LYS A 326 -2.23 -8.84 -18.32
CA LYS A 326 -1.68 -9.79 -19.30
C LYS A 326 -1.00 -9.08 -20.46
N TYR A 327 -1.60 -7.99 -20.95
CA TYR A 327 -0.99 -7.15 -22.00
C TYR A 327 0.30 -6.49 -21.51
N VAL A 328 0.27 -5.91 -20.30
CA VAL A 328 1.43 -5.27 -19.67
C VAL A 328 2.58 -6.26 -19.47
N ALA A 329 2.30 -7.45 -18.94
CA ALA A 329 3.31 -8.50 -18.73
C ALA A 329 3.93 -8.97 -20.04
N LYS A 330 3.12 -9.15 -21.10
CA LYS A 330 3.62 -9.48 -22.44
C LYS A 330 4.57 -8.39 -22.93
N LYS A 331 4.19 -7.13 -22.81
CA LYS A 331 4.97 -6.01 -23.31
C LYS A 331 6.26 -5.78 -22.51
N ALA A 332 6.20 -5.85 -21.18
CA ALA A 332 7.36 -5.75 -20.30
C ALA A 332 8.41 -6.83 -20.57
N SER A 333 7.97 -8.04 -20.96
CA SER A 333 8.87 -9.17 -21.26
C SER A 333 9.77 -8.94 -22.48
N GLU A 334 9.37 -8.08 -23.43
CA GLU A 334 10.17 -7.77 -24.62
C GLU A 334 11.54 -7.14 -24.27
N ASN A 335 11.60 -6.42 -23.15
CA ASN A 335 12.82 -5.79 -22.63
C ASN A 335 13.24 -6.34 -21.26
N LEU A 336 12.69 -7.51 -20.87
CA LEU A 336 12.96 -8.17 -19.58
C LEU A 336 12.77 -7.24 -18.36
N ILE A 337 11.81 -6.32 -18.42
CA ILE A 337 11.55 -5.36 -17.34
C ILE A 337 10.93 -6.13 -16.16
N PRO A 338 11.55 -6.13 -14.96
CA PRO A 338 10.95 -6.69 -13.76
C PRO A 338 9.59 -6.06 -13.48
N LEU A 339 8.60 -6.89 -13.18
CA LEU A 339 7.21 -6.46 -13.07
C LEU A 339 6.58 -6.95 -11.76
N VAL A 340 6.04 -6.03 -10.98
CA VAL A 340 5.08 -6.32 -9.90
C VAL A 340 3.68 -6.11 -10.44
N VAL A 341 2.80 -7.08 -10.21
CA VAL A 341 1.42 -7.08 -10.71
C VAL A 341 0.49 -7.15 -9.52
N GLU A 342 -0.22 -6.07 -9.21
CA GLU A 342 -1.26 -6.05 -8.19
C GLU A 342 -2.62 -5.80 -8.85
N LEU A 343 -3.53 -6.75 -8.65
CA LEU A 343 -4.81 -6.80 -9.34
C LEU A 343 -5.93 -6.88 -8.33
N GLY A 344 -7.14 -6.74 -8.87
CA GLY A 344 -8.38 -6.83 -8.13
C GLY A 344 -8.51 -8.03 -7.17
N GLY A 345 -9.51 -7.89 -6.31
CA GLY A 345 -9.87 -8.84 -5.26
C GLY A 345 -11.27 -9.41 -5.44
N LYS A 346 -11.55 -10.48 -4.71
CA LYS A 346 -12.92 -10.90 -4.41
C LYS A 346 -12.98 -11.24 -2.93
N ASP A 347 -12.49 -10.29 -2.15
CA ASP A 347 -12.06 -10.49 -0.77
C ASP A 347 -13.26 -10.94 0.06
N ALA A 348 -13.05 -12.04 0.77
CA ALA A 348 -14.04 -12.62 1.65
C ALA A 348 -13.79 -12.21 3.08
N VAL A 349 -14.87 -11.91 3.81
CA VAL A 349 -14.88 -11.85 5.26
C VAL A 349 -15.61 -13.08 5.80
N VAL A 350 -14.93 -13.85 6.65
CA VAL A 350 -15.51 -14.99 7.37
C VAL A 350 -15.82 -14.55 8.78
N ILE A 351 -17.10 -14.60 9.16
CA ILE A 351 -17.58 -14.21 10.49
C ILE A 351 -17.96 -15.49 11.23
N CYS A 352 -17.09 -15.88 12.16
CA CYS A 352 -17.30 -17.02 13.03
C CYS A 352 -18.45 -16.73 14.02
N GLU A 353 -19.15 -17.79 14.40
CA GLU A 353 -20.32 -17.71 15.27
C GLU A 353 -19.99 -17.10 16.64
N ASP A 354 -18.83 -17.45 17.19
CA ASP A 354 -18.35 -16.98 18.48
C ASP A 354 -18.17 -15.45 18.53
N TYR A 355 -17.65 -14.87 17.46
CA TYR A 355 -17.44 -13.43 17.36
C TYR A 355 -18.74 -12.68 17.17
N LEU A 356 -19.65 -13.19 16.33
CA LEU A 356 -20.97 -12.57 16.15
C LEU A 356 -21.76 -12.56 17.46
N LYS A 357 -21.71 -13.66 18.24
CA LYS A 357 -22.30 -13.74 19.58
C LYS A 357 -21.65 -12.79 20.57
N GLN A 358 -20.31 -12.65 20.53
CA GLN A 358 -19.58 -11.80 21.46
C GLN A 358 -19.74 -10.30 21.16
N LYS A 359 -19.63 -9.88 19.90
CA LYS A 359 -19.63 -8.47 19.49
C LYS A 359 -20.99 -7.91 19.11
N GLY A 360 -21.94 -8.81 18.83
CA GLY A 360 -23.29 -8.46 18.44
C GLY A 360 -23.42 -8.04 16.98
N ILE A 361 -24.63 -8.22 16.45
CA ILE A 361 -25.00 -7.95 15.06
C ILE A 361 -24.69 -6.51 14.63
N ASP A 362 -24.95 -5.53 15.49
CA ASP A 362 -24.76 -4.11 15.19
C ASP A 362 -23.29 -3.77 14.88
N THR A 363 -22.35 -4.34 15.63
CA THR A 363 -20.91 -4.11 15.41
C THR A 363 -20.47 -4.69 14.07
N ILE A 364 -20.90 -5.92 13.77
CA ILE A 364 -20.55 -6.61 12.53
C ILE A 364 -21.16 -5.93 11.31
N ALA A 365 -22.43 -5.52 11.42
CA ALA A 365 -23.11 -4.78 10.37
C ALA A 365 -22.36 -3.49 10.00
N LYS A 366 -21.91 -2.70 10.99
CA LYS A 366 -21.12 -1.47 10.74
C LYS A 366 -19.85 -1.76 9.94
N THR A 367 -19.12 -2.82 10.31
CA THR A 367 -17.90 -3.23 9.61
C THR A 367 -18.19 -3.66 8.17
N ILE A 368 -19.22 -4.48 7.96
CA ILE A 368 -19.64 -4.91 6.61
C ILE A 368 -20.02 -3.71 5.75
N LEU A 369 -20.83 -2.79 6.28
CA LEU A 369 -21.28 -1.61 5.55
C LEU A 369 -20.10 -0.73 5.12
N ARG A 370 -19.16 -0.43 6.05
CA ARG A 370 -17.97 0.36 5.72
C ARG A 370 -17.09 -0.36 4.70
N GLY A 371 -16.81 -1.65 4.92
CA GLY A 371 -15.93 -2.41 4.05
C GLY A 371 -16.48 -2.66 2.65
N THR A 372 -17.81 -2.70 2.48
CA THR A 372 -18.47 -2.91 1.19
C THR A 372 -18.69 -1.59 0.45
N PHE A 373 -19.17 -0.55 1.12
CA PHE A 373 -19.69 0.65 0.45
C PHE A 373 -18.73 1.83 0.41
N GLN A 374 -17.58 1.78 1.11
CA GLN A 374 -16.55 2.82 1.01
C GLN A 374 -16.16 3.06 -0.45
N SER A 375 -16.20 4.32 -0.88
CA SER A 375 -15.99 4.74 -2.27
C SER A 375 -16.89 4.01 -3.27
N ALA A 376 -18.14 3.76 -2.88
CA ALA A 376 -19.12 2.97 -3.66
C ALA A 376 -18.62 1.57 -4.04
N GLY A 377 -17.83 0.93 -3.16
CA GLY A 377 -17.27 -0.41 -3.38
C GLY A 377 -16.11 -0.47 -4.37
N GLN A 378 -15.58 0.67 -4.81
CA GLN A 378 -14.45 0.75 -5.74
C GLN A 378 -13.11 0.61 -5.01
N ASN A 379 -12.94 -0.49 -4.29
CA ASN A 379 -11.76 -0.76 -3.47
C ASN A 379 -11.29 -2.20 -3.67
N CYS A 380 -10.04 -2.41 -4.12
CA CYS A 380 -9.53 -3.75 -4.41
C CYS A 380 -9.52 -4.67 -3.19
N ILE A 381 -9.37 -4.10 -1.99
CA ILE A 381 -9.39 -4.80 -0.70
C ILE A 381 -10.69 -4.57 0.08
N GLY A 382 -11.73 -4.10 -0.62
CA GLY A 382 -13.08 -3.98 -0.08
C GLY A 382 -13.72 -5.35 0.15
N ILE A 383 -14.72 -5.39 1.03
CA ILE A 383 -15.46 -6.62 1.30
C ILE A 383 -16.39 -6.90 0.12
N GLU A 384 -16.14 -7.97 -0.62
CA GLU A 384 -16.99 -8.39 -1.74
C GLU A 384 -17.82 -9.65 -1.44
N ARG A 385 -17.43 -10.44 -0.44
CA ARG A 385 -18.17 -11.63 0.01
C ARG A 385 -18.22 -11.69 1.53
N VAL A 386 -19.41 -11.63 2.09
CA VAL A 386 -19.66 -11.82 3.52
C VAL A 386 -20.09 -13.25 3.75
N ILE A 387 -19.33 -14.01 4.54
CA ILE A 387 -19.61 -15.41 4.86
C ILE A 387 -19.85 -15.50 6.36
N VAL A 388 -21.07 -15.86 6.74
CA VAL A 388 -21.48 -15.94 8.15
C VAL A 388 -21.60 -17.40 8.56
N CYS A 389 -20.90 -17.80 9.61
CA CYS A 389 -20.83 -19.19 10.06
C CYS A 389 -21.80 -19.49 11.22
N GLY A 390 -22.30 -20.73 11.25
CA GLY A 390 -22.97 -21.31 12.42
C GLY A 390 -24.48 -21.08 12.43
N ASP A 391 -24.94 -20.12 13.22
CA ASP A 391 -26.37 -19.98 13.54
C ASP A 391 -27.19 -19.24 12.47
N ARG A 392 -28.20 -19.92 11.93
CA ARG A 392 -29.15 -19.41 10.93
C ARG A 392 -29.97 -18.22 11.45
N GLU A 393 -30.30 -18.16 12.73
CA GLU A 393 -31.09 -17.05 13.26
C GLU A 393 -30.27 -15.76 13.34
N ASN A 394 -29.03 -15.83 13.85
CA ASN A 394 -28.11 -14.70 13.81
C ASN A 394 -27.79 -14.23 12.39
N TYR A 395 -27.69 -15.14 11.42
CA TYR A 395 -27.56 -14.81 10.00
C TYR A 395 -28.74 -13.97 9.48
N LYS A 396 -29.99 -14.40 9.76
CA LYS A 396 -31.19 -13.65 9.36
C LYS A 396 -31.25 -12.26 10.01
N LEU A 397 -30.95 -12.18 11.30
CA LEU A 397 -30.94 -10.90 12.02
C LEU A 397 -29.88 -9.93 11.47
N LEU A 398 -28.70 -10.44 11.11
CA LEU A 398 -27.66 -9.63 10.46
C LEU A 398 -28.12 -9.11 9.09
N ILE A 399 -28.72 -9.96 8.27
CA ILE A 399 -29.27 -9.55 6.97
C ILE A 399 -30.34 -8.46 7.13
N GLN A 400 -31.26 -8.64 8.08
CA GLN A 400 -32.28 -7.65 8.38
C GLN A 400 -31.64 -6.31 8.76
N LYS A 401 -30.65 -6.33 9.66
CA LYS A 401 -29.94 -5.12 10.11
C LYS A 401 -29.20 -4.42 8.97
N LEU A 402 -28.55 -5.18 8.08
CA LEU A 402 -27.89 -4.65 6.89
C LEU A 402 -28.90 -3.97 5.98
N LYS A 403 -30.03 -4.61 5.69
CA LYS A 403 -31.10 -4.03 4.86
C LYS A 403 -31.61 -2.72 5.44
N GLU A 404 -31.98 -2.72 6.73
CA GLU A 404 -32.49 -1.53 7.43
C GLU A 404 -31.53 -0.34 7.34
N LYS A 405 -30.21 -0.60 7.38
CA LYS A 405 -29.18 0.44 7.26
C LYS A 405 -28.95 0.90 5.83
N ILE A 406 -28.94 -0.04 4.87
CA ILE A 406 -28.75 0.28 3.45
C ILE A 406 -29.90 1.14 2.92
N ASP A 407 -31.14 0.85 3.34
CA ASP A 407 -32.33 1.61 2.93
C ASP A 407 -32.28 3.09 3.40
N GLN A 408 -31.39 3.44 4.32
CA GLN A 408 -31.22 4.81 4.85
C GLN A 408 -30.10 5.60 4.16
N PHE A 409 -29.38 5.02 3.19
CA PHE A 409 -28.23 5.68 2.58
C PHE A 409 -28.65 6.89 1.73
N HIS A 410 -28.02 8.03 1.99
CA HIS A 410 -28.06 9.19 1.10
C HIS A 410 -26.96 9.06 0.05
N ILE A 411 -27.36 9.06 -1.22
CA ILE A 411 -26.47 8.91 -2.37
C ILE A 411 -26.37 10.26 -3.05
N GLY A 412 -25.16 10.78 -3.29
CA GLY A 412 -25.03 12.11 -3.89
C GLY A 412 -23.60 12.62 -4.08
N SER A 413 -23.50 13.91 -4.34
CA SER A 413 -22.22 14.62 -4.45
C SER A 413 -21.92 15.35 -3.15
N ASP A 414 -21.02 14.78 -2.35
CA ASP A 414 -20.67 15.27 -1.01
C ASP A 414 -20.10 16.71 -0.99
N ILE A 415 -19.50 17.17 -2.09
CA ILE A 415 -18.90 18.52 -2.19
C ILE A 415 -19.79 19.55 -2.90
N ASP A 416 -20.93 19.13 -3.44
CA ASP A 416 -21.87 20.00 -4.18
C ASP A 416 -23.31 19.92 -3.65
N GLN A 417 -23.52 19.32 -2.47
CA GLN A 417 -24.80 19.24 -1.78
C GLN A 417 -24.69 19.77 -0.35
N VAL A 418 -25.85 20.11 0.22
CA VAL A 418 -25.98 20.56 1.62
C VAL A 418 -26.30 19.39 2.55
N GLU A 419 -26.92 18.34 2.00
CA GLU A 419 -27.30 17.13 2.72
C GLU A 419 -26.05 16.27 3.00
N GLU A 420 -26.08 15.54 4.12
CA GLU A 420 -25.02 14.58 4.46
C GLU A 420 -25.08 13.39 3.50
N ILE A 421 -23.96 13.04 2.87
CA ILE A 421 -23.89 11.99 1.85
C ILE A 421 -23.13 10.78 2.38
N ASP A 422 -23.81 9.63 2.41
CA ASP A 422 -23.23 8.36 2.83
C ASP A 422 -22.40 7.70 1.73
N MET A 423 -22.84 7.81 0.47
CA MET A 423 -22.21 7.16 -0.68
C MET A 423 -22.12 8.08 -1.90
N GLY A 424 -20.92 8.15 -2.46
CA GLY A 424 -20.61 8.93 -3.66
C GLY A 424 -20.99 8.26 -4.99
N ALA A 425 -20.50 8.84 -6.08
CA ALA A 425 -20.65 8.29 -7.42
C ALA A 425 -19.58 7.23 -7.72
N MET A 426 -19.92 6.30 -8.62
CA MET A 426 -18.92 5.45 -9.28
C MET A 426 -18.17 6.26 -10.35
N ILE A 427 -16.91 5.93 -10.61
CA ILE A 427 -16.13 6.61 -11.65
C ILE A 427 -16.75 6.39 -13.05
N MET A 428 -17.34 5.22 -13.27
CA MET A 428 -17.85 4.73 -14.55
C MET A 428 -19.32 4.34 -14.40
N GLY A 429 -20.17 4.95 -15.22
CA GLY A 429 -21.54 4.49 -15.47
C GLY A 429 -21.59 3.61 -16.73
N GLY A 430 -22.62 3.82 -17.56
CA GLY A 430 -22.73 3.22 -18.90
C GLY A 430 -22.62 1.70 -18.89
N GLU A 431 -21.73 1.15 -19.72
CA GLU A 431 -21.50 -0.30 -19.87
C GLU A 431 -21.20 -1.01 -18.54
N HIS A 432 -20.59 -0.31 -17.57
CA HIS A 432 -20.34 -0.90 -16.26
C HIS A 432 -21.65 -1.11 -15.49
N PHE A 433 -22.59 -0.16 -15.54
CA PHE A 433 -23.92 -0.33 -14.93
C PHE A 433 -24.72 -1.41 -15.64
N ASP A 434 -24.67 -1.47 -16.98
CA ASP A 434 -25.34 -2.51 -17.76
C ASP A 434 -24.85 -3.90 -17.35
N LYS A 435 -23.53 -4.04 -17.13
CA LYS A 435 -22.92 -5.28 -16.63
C LYS A 435 -23.39 -5.64 -15.22
N LEU A 436 -23.42 -4.69 -14.29
CA LEU A 436 -23.87 -4.92 -12.92
C LEU A 436 -25.34 -5.34 -12.87
N GLU A 437 -26.21 -4.60 -13.56
CA GLU A 437 -27.65 -4.90 -13.67
C GLU A 437 -27.87 -6.28 -14.28
N SER A 438 -27.15 -6.63 -15.36
CA SER A 438 -27.22 -7.95 -15.98
C SER A 438 -26.80 -9.07 -15.03
N TRP A 439 -25.77 -8.88 -14.22
CA TRP A 439 -25.31 -9.88 -13.25
C TRP A 439 -26.30 -10.07 -12.10
N ILE A 440 -26.93 -8.99 -11.64
CA ILE A 440 -27.97 -9.03 -10.60
C ILE A 440 -29.24 -9.71 -11.11
N GLU A 441 -29.64 -9.43 -12.36
CA GLU A 441 -30.75 -10.09 -13.04
C GLU A 441 -30.49 -11.58 -13.23
N GLU A 442 -29.26 -11.96 -13.61
CA GLU A 442 -28.85 -13.36 -13.73
C GLU A 442 -28.98 -14.11 -12.39
N VAL A 443 -28.49 -13.51 -11.30
CA VAL A 443 -28.60 -14.09 -9.96
C VAL A 443 -30.06 -14.31 -9.56
N SER A 444 -30.93 -13.32 -9.81
CA SER A 444 -32.35 -13.39 -9.47
C SER A 444 -33.10 -14.41 -10.33
N SER A 445 -32.89 -14.41 -11.64
CA SER A 445 -33.60 -15.27 -12.59
C SER A 445 -33.24 -16.76 -12.48
N LYS A 446 -32.04 -17.06 -11.97
CA LYS A 446 -31.55 -18.44 -11.74
C LYS A 446 -31.75 -18.94 -10.30
N ASP A 447 -32.42 -18.17 -9.45
CA ASP A 447 -32.58 -18.46 -8.01
C ASP A 447 -31.23 -18.70 -7.29
N GLN A 448 -30.21 -17.95 -7.69
CA GLN A 448 -28.85 -18.04 -7.16
C GLN A 448 -28.59 -17.03 -6.02
N GLY A 449 -29.62 -16.34 -5.56
CA GLY A 449 -29.53 -15.36 -4.48
C GLY A 449 -30.78 -14.47 -4.42
N LYS A 450 -30.99 -13.83 -3.27
CA LYS A 450 -32.15 -12.96 -3.01
C LYS A 450 -31.70 -11.51 -2.97
N VAL A 451 -32.10 -10.73 -3.97
CA VAL A 451 -31.88 -9.27 -3.99
C VAL A 451 -32.89 -8.62 -3.04
N LEU A 452 -32.41 -8.08 -1.92
CA LEU A 452 -33.27 -7.53 -0.85
C LEU A 452 -33.50 -6.03 -0.98
N CYS A 453 -32.55 -5.31 -1.56
CA CYS A 453 -32.67 -3.89 -1.90
C CYS A 453 -31.64 -3.51 -2.98
N GLY A 454 -31.88 -2.38 -3.66
CA GLY A 454 -31.03 -1.85 -4.71
C GLY A 454 -31.10 -2.64 -6.02
N GLY A 455 -29.94 -2.78 -6.68
CA GLY A 455 -29.76 -3.60 -7.87
C GLY A 455 -29.86 -2.85 -9.20
N ARG A 456 -30.01 -1.53 -9.19
CA ARG A 456 -30.15 -0.70 -10.39
C ARG A 456 -29.40 0.63 -10.27
N ARG A 457 -29.19 1.29 -11.41
CA ARG A 457 -28.72 2.68 -11.44
C ARG A 457 -29.68 3.63 -10.71
N PHE A 458 -29.13 4.62 -10.02
CA PHE A 458 -29.89 5.64 -9.30
C PHE A 458 -29.88 6.96 -10.07
N ILE A 459 -31.06 7.43 -10.50
CA ILE A 459 -31.19 8.72 -11.17
C ILE A 459 -31.39 9.80 -10.11
N HIS A 460 -30.29 10.49 -9.76
CA HIS A 460 -30.31 11.52 -8.72
C HIS A 460 -31.13 12.75 -9.17
N PRO A 461 -32.03 13.29 -8.33
CA PRO A 461 -32.91 14.41 -8.72
C PRO A 461 -32.15 15.67 -9.15
N ASN A 462 -31.10 16.04 -8.42
CA ASN A 462 -30.28 17.23 -8.73
C ASN A 462 -29.15 16.98 -9.77
N TYR A 463 -28.82 15.71 -10.02
CA TYR A 463 -27.65 15.31 -10.80
C TYR A 463 -27.96 14.06 -11.65
N PRO A 464 -28.92 14.16 -12.59
CA PRO A 464 -29.42 12.99 -13.32
C PRO A 464 -28.39 12.35 -14.25
N GLN A 465 -27.31 13.05 -14.57
CA GLN A 465 -26.18 12.55 -15.37
C GLN A 465 -25.06 11.93 -14.50
N GLY A 466 -25.17 12.04 -13.18
CA GLY A 466 -24.20 11.49 -12.25
C GLY A 466 -24.22 9.96 -12.24
N HIS A 467 -23.05 9.36 -12.05
CA HIS A 467 -22.87 7.91 -12.06
C HIS A 467 -23.20 7.30 -10.69
N PHE A 468 -24.47 7.29 -10.32
CA PHE A 468 -24.92 6.69 -9.06
C PHE A 468 -25.52 5.31 -9.29
N PHE A 469 -25.14 4.34 -8.44
CA PHE A 469 -25.70 3.00 -8.40
C PHE A 469 -26.30 2.74 -7.02
N GLN A 470 -27.45 2.09 -6.95
CA GLN A 470 -28.10 1.83 -5.67
C GLN A 470 -27.24 0.86 -4.83
N PRO A 471 -26.99 1.15 -3.54
CA PRO A 471 -26.34 0.20 -2.66
C PRO A 471 -27.22 -1.05 -2.58
N THR A 472 -26.64 -2.19 -2.93
CA THR A 472 -27.37 -3.42 -3.21
C THR A 472 -27.05 -4.48 -2.16
N LEU A 473 -28.06 -5.17 -1.66
CA LEU A 473 -27.89 -6.31 -0.75
C LEU A 473 -28.42 -7.58 -1.40
N ILE A 474 -27.55 -8.58 -1.52
CA ILE A 474 -27.91 -9.92 -2.01
C ILE A 474 -27.63 -10.94 -0.90
N ALA A 475 -28.68 -11.59 -0.42
CA ALA A 475 -28.60 -12.64 0.59
C ALA A 475 -28.67 -14.04 -0.06
N ASP A 476 -28.22 -15.06 0.69
CA ASP A 476 -28.23 -16.46 0.24
C ASP A 476 -27.53 -16.66 -1.12
N LEU A 477 -26.44 -15.92 -1.37
CA LEU A 477 -25.76 -15.96 -2.66
C LEU A 477 -25.10 -17.33 -2.90
N ASP A 478 -25.43 -17.95 -4.03
CA ASP A 478 -24.78 -19.16 -4.53
C ASP A 478 -23.29 -18.85 -4.79
N PRO A 479 -22.36 -19.62 -4.19
CA PRO A 479 -20.93 -19.40 -4.36
C PRO A 479 -20.46 -19.60 -5.81
N SER A 480 -21.23 -20.25 -6.68
CA SER A 480 -20.91 -20.43 -8.10
C SER A 480 -21.45 -19.31 -9.01
N SER A 481 -22.26 -18.40 -8.47
CA SER A 481 -22.87 -17.31 -9.23
C SER A 481 -21.84 -16.35 -9.84
N VAL A 482 -22.24 -15.66 -10.91
CA VAL A 482 -21.39 -14.68 -11.59
C VAL A 482 -20.90 -13.58 -10.65
N ILE A 483 -21.76 -13.12 -9.73
CA ILE A 483 -21.41 -12.12 -8.71
C ILE A 483 -20.45 -12.71 -7.67
N ALA A 484 -20.61 -13.97 -7.25
CA ALA A 484 -19.68 -14.58 -6.29
C ALA A 484 -18.27 -14.78 -6.86
N GLN A 485 -18.15 -15.04 -8.16
CA GLN A 485 -16.89 -15.44 -8.79
C GLN A 485 -16.11 -14.29 -9.45
N ASN A 486 -16.76 -13.16 -9.74
CA ASN A 486 -16.13 -12.03 -10.41
C ASN A 486 -16.08 -10.79 -9.51
N GLU A 487 -14.97 -10.05 -9.61
CA GLU A 487 -14.84 -8.72 -9.00
C GLU A 487 -15.94 -7.81 -9.55
N VAL A 488 -16.72 -7.24 -8.64
CA VAL A 488 -17.82 -6.32 -8.95
C VAL A 488 -17.29 -4.91 -9.05
N PHE A 489 -16.42 -4.52 -8.10
CA PHE A 489 -15.87 -3.16 -7.99
C PHE A 489 -16.96 -2.07 -7.95
N GLY A 490 -18.02 -2.34 -7.19
CA GLY A 490 -19.23 -1.53 -7.09
C GLY A 490 -20.01 -1.84 -5.80
N PRO A 491 -21.08 -1.10 -5.50
CA PRO A 491 -21.72 -1.11 -4.18
C PRO A 491 -22.69 -2.29 -4.03
N ILE A 492 -22.16 -3.52 -4.01
CA ILE A 492 -22.94 -4.76 -3.86
C ILE A 492 -22.45 -5.56 -2.64
N CYS A 493 -23.27 -5.58 -1.59
CA CYS A 493 -23.08 -6.42 -0.41
C CYS A 493 -23.63 -7.83 -0.69
N SER A 494 -22.72 -8.80 -0.88
CA SER A 494 -23.08 -10.20 -1.11
C SER A 494 -22.90 -11.03 0.16
N VAL A 495 -23.95 -11.68 0.64
CA VAL A 495 -23.94 -12.46 1.88
C VAL A 495 -24.24 -13.93 1.63
N MET A 496 -23.42 -14.79 2.23
CA MET A 496 -23.48 -16.25 2.16
C MET A 496 -23.55 -16.82 3.57
N PHE A 497 -24.22 -17.97 3.70
CA PHE A 497 -24.25 -18.73 4.93
C PHE A 497 -23.30 -19.93 4.86
N ALA A 498 -22.62 -20.22 5.97
CA ALA A 498 -21.86 -21.44 6.20
C ALA A 498 -22.33 -22.12 7.49
N GLU A 499 -22.43 -23.44 7.49
CA GLU A 499 -22.82 -24.25 8.66
C GLU A 499 -21.77 -24.22 9.76
N ASN A 500 -20.50 -24.00 9.41
CA ASN A 500 -19.38 -23.94 10.34
C ASN A 500 -18.19 -23.21 9.71
N ASP A 501 -17.16 -22.94 10.52
CA ASP A 501 -15.98 -22.19 10.13
C ASP A 501 -15.14 -22.87 9.04
N GLU A 502 -15.11 -24.20 8.99
CA GLU A 502 -14.37 -24.95 7.96
C GLU A 502 -15.07 -24.79 6.60
N GLN A 503 -16.40 -24.89 6.54
CA GLN A 503 -17.16 -24.56 5.33
C GLN A 503 -17.00 -23.06 4.98
N GLY A 504 -17.02 -22.17 5.98
CA GLY A 504 -16.83 -20.74 5.75
C GLY A 504 -15.48 -20.45 5.07
N LEU A 505 -14.43 -21.13 5.51
CA LEU A 505 -13.11 -21.05 4.90
C LEU A 505 -13.06 -21.68 3.49
N GLN A 506 -13.76 -22.79 3.25
CA GLN A 506 -13.88 -23.39 1.92
C GLN A 506 -14.54 -22.41 0.93
N LEU A 507 -15.64 -21.77 1.35
CA LEU A 507 -16.31 -20.73 0.56
C LEU A 507 -15.39 -19.53 0.32
N ALA A 508 -14.67 -19.06 1.33
CA ALA A 508 -13.72 -17.97 1.19
C ALA A 508 -12.62 -18.28 0.16
N ASN A 509 -12.12 -19.51 0.17
CA ASN A 509 -11.10 -20.01 -0.75
C ASN A 509 -11.63 -20.36 -2.16
N ASN A 510 -12.96 -20.46 -2.35
CA ASN A 510 -13.61 -20.71 -3.62
C ASN A 510 -13.65 -19.45 -4.50
N SER A 511 -12.47 -18.98 -4.87
CA SER A 511 -12.27 -17.87 -5.80
C SER A 511 -10.91 -18.00 -6.49
N GLU A 512 -10.87 -17.61 -7.75
CA GLU A 512 -9.61 -17.43 -8.48
C GLU A 512 -8.80 -16.23 -7.96
N PHE A 513 -9.48 -15.30 -7.27
CA PHE A 513 -8.85 -14.17 -6.61
C PHE A 513 -8.13 -14.61 -5.33
N GLY A 514 -7.16 -13.81 -4.92
CA GLY A 514 -6.30 -14.09 -3.78
C GLY A 514 -5.58 -12.84 -3.29
N LEU A 515 -6.24 -11.68 -3.32
CA LEU A 515 -5.66 -10.43 -2.84
C LEU A 515 -5.67 -10.41 -1.31
N GLY A 516 -6.84 -10.17 -0.71
CA GLY A 516 -7.00 -10.10 0.73
C GLY A 516 -8.17 -10.94 1.25
N GLY A 517 -8.37 -10.88 2.56
CA GLY A 517 -9.46 -11.54 3.25
C GLY A 517 -9.45 -11.19 4.73
N ALA A 518 -10.55 -11.47 5.41
CA ALA A 518 -10.70 -11.21 6.83
C ALA A 518 -11.36 -12.38 7.56
N ILE A 519 -10.96 -12.61 8.80
CA ILE A 519 -11.54 -13.60 9.70
C ILE A 519 -11.95 -12.89 10.98
N PHE A 520 -13.20 -13.04 11.40
CA PHE A 520 -13.72 -12.50 12.65
C PHE A 520 -14.05 -13.65 13.60
N THR A 521 -13.25 -13.83 14.65
CA THR A 521 -13.38 -14.89 15.68
C THR A 521 -12.95 -14.35 17.05
N ALA A 522 -13.65 -14.75 18.11
CA ALA A 522 -13.28 -14.39 19.48
C ALA A 522 -12.09 -15.23 19.98
N ASP A 523 -11.84 -16.40 19.38
CA ASP A 523 -10.67 -17.22 19.63
C ASP A 523 -9.48 -16.82 18.73
N ARG A 524 -8.51 -16.13 19.33
CA ARG A 524 -7.29 -15.70 18.65
C ARG A 524 -6.47 -16.85 18.06
N LYS A 525 -6.40 -18.00 18.75
CA LYS A 525 -5.62 -19.16 18.26
C LYS A 525 -6.28 -19.73 17.02
N HIS A 526 -7.59 -19.90 17.07
CA HIS A 526 -8.42 -20.33 15.94
C HIS A 526 -8.27 -19.38 14.75
N GLY A 527 -8.32 -18.07 14.99
CA GLY A 527 -8.10 -17.06 13.94
C GLY A 527 -6.76 -17.22 13.22
N PHE A 528 -5.67 -17.52 13.95
CA PHE A 528 -4.38 -17.81 13.34
C PHE A 528 -4.34 -19.14 12.58
N GLU A 529 -5.06 -20.16 13.05
CA GLU A 529 -5.18 -21.45 12.36
C GLU A 529 -5.95 -21.31 11.05
N MET A 530 -7.06 -20.57 11.05
CA MET A 530 -7.81 -20.22 9.84
C MET A 530 -6.97 -19.38 8.88
N ALA A 531 -6.26 -18.36 9.38
CA ALA A 531 -5.42 -17.48 8.55
C ALA A 531 -4.33 -18.26 7.79
N ARG A 532 -3.74 -19.30 8.40
CA ARG A 532 -2.76 -20.18 7.72
C ARG A 532 -3.35 -20.95 6.55
N LYS A 533 -4.65 -21.25 6.59
CA LYS A 533 -5.37 -22.00 5.56
C LYS A 533 -6.09 -21.09 4.54
N PHE A 534 -6.17 -19.78 4.81
CA PHE A 534 -6.76 -18.79 3.91
C PHE A 534 -5.80 -18.55 2.73
N LYS A 535 -6.28 -18.78 1.49
CA LYS A 535 -5.47 -18.74 0.27
C LYS A 535 -5.46 -17.35 -0.38
N THR A 536 -4.92 -16.37 0.33
CA THR A 536 -4.78 -14.97 -0.12
C THR A 536 -3.37 -14.45 0.15
N GLY A 537 -3.01 -13.33 -0.49
CA GLY A 537 -1.74 -12.65 -0.25
C GLY A 537 -1.70 -11.89 1.07
N ASN A 538 -2.89 -11.53 1.61
CA ASN A 538 -3.07 -10.73 2.81
C ASN A 538 -4.28 -11.24 3.61
N VAL A 539 -4.21 -11.21 4.94
CA VAL A 539 -5.32 -11.62 5.83
C VAL A 539 -5.35 -10.70 7.05
N ALA A 540 -6.53 -10.20 7.40
CA ALA A 540 -6.81 -9.52 8.66
C ALA A 540 -7.56 -10.45 9.62
N ILE A 541 -7.30 -10.34 10.92
CA ILE A 541 -8.06 -11.03 11.97
C ILE A 541 -8.75 -9.98 12.84
N ASN A 542 -10.06 -10.09 12.98
CA ASN A 542 -10.95 -9.18 13.71
C ASN A 542 -10.93 -7.74 13.18
N ASP A 543 -10.62 -7.58 11.90
CA ASP A 543 -10.63 -6.31 11.18
C ASP A 543 -10.71 -6.58 9.66
N PHE A 544 -10.87 -5.55 8.83
CA PHE A 544 -10.85 -5.65 7.37
C PHE A 544 -9.86 -4.63 6.78
N ALA A 545 -9.24 -4.96 5.64
CA ALA A 545 -8.29 -4.11 4.92
C ALA A 545 -7.04 -3.62 5.71
N THR A 546 -6.93 -3.88 7.02
CA THR A 546 -5.81 -3.42 7.87
C THR A 546 -4.50 -4.09 7.56
N PHE A 547 -4.47 -5.12 6.73
CA PHE A 547 -3.23 -5.64 6.16
C PHE A 547 -2.53 -4.65 5.21
N TYR A 548 -3.17 -3.53 4.83
CA TYR A 548 -2.55 -2.44 4.08
C TYR A 548 -1.65 -1.52 4.95
N VAL A 549 -1.52 -1.79 6.25
CA VAL A 549 -0.58 -1.08 7.14
C VAL A 549 0.85 -1.16 6.61
N CYS A 550 1.59 -0.05 6.74
CA CYS A 550 2.86 0.15 6.04
C CYS A 550 4.00 -0.79 6.49
N GLN A 551 3.87 -1.48 7.62
CA GLN A 551 4.83 -2.49 8.06
C GLN A 551 4.71 -3.85 7.36
N LEU A 552 3.63 -4.10 6.60
CA LEU A 552 3.40 -5.38 5.95
C LEU A 552 3.67 -5.31 4.44
N PRO A 553 4.16 -6.40 3.83
CA PRO A 553 4.17 -6.51 2.38
C PRO A 553 2.74 -6.52 1.85
N PHE A 554 2.48 -5.78 0.78
CA PHE A 554 1.18 -5.73 0.13
C PHE A 554 1.23 -6.24 -1.30
N GLY A 555 0.28 -7.11 -1.66
CA GLY A 555 0.07 -7.69 -2.99
C GLY A 555 -0.65 -9.05 -2.92
N GLY A 556 -1.20 -9.54 -4.04
CA GLY A 556 -2.00 -10.76 -4.09
C GLY A 556 -1.23 -12.05 -4.43
N ILE A 557 -1.99 -13.14 -4.56
CA ILE A 557 -1.60 -14.40 -5.20
C ILE A 557 -2.67 -14.83 -6.21
N LYS A 558 -2.45 -15.94 -6.92
CA LYS A 558 -3.37 -16.48 -7.95
C LYS A 558 -3.68 -15.42 -9.01
N GLY A 559 -4.96 -15.23 -9.36
CA GLY A 559 -5.36 -14.21 -10.32
C GLY A 559 -5.31 -12.78 -9.77
N SER A 560 -4.94 -12.55 -8.51
CA SER A 560 -4.70 -11.21 -7.96
C SER A 560 -3.25 -10.71 -8.18
N GLY A 561 -2.45 -11.46 -8.94
CA GLY A 561 -1.12 -11.04 -9.38
C GLY A 561 0.03 -11.64 -8.56
N TYR A 562 1.17 -10.95 -8.56
CA TYR A 562 2.42 -11.40 -7.93
C TYR A 562 3.37 -10.22 -7.65
N GLY A 563 4.34 -10.44 -6.76
CA GLY A 563 5.21 -9.39 -6.24
C GLY A 563 4.56 -8.62 -5.09
N LYS A 564 5.32 -7.71 -4.48
CA LYS A 564 4.87 -6.90 -3.32
C LYS A 564 5.38 -5.46 -3.46
N PHE A 565 4.54 -4.49 -3.14
CA PHE A 565 4.90 -3.05 -3.19
C PHE A 565 4.70 -2.29 -1.86
N GLY A 566 4.09 -2.93 -0.86
CA GLY A 566 4.03 -2.46 0.53
C GLY A 566 5.21 -2.96 1.38
N GLY A 567 5.37 -2.42 2.58
CA GLY A 567 6.33 -2.94 3.56
C GLY A 567 7.80 -2.69 3.24
N GLU A 568 8.66 -3.42 3.95
CA GLU A 568 10.10 -3.44 3.68
C GLU A 568 10.39 -4.07 2.31
N GLU A 569 9.59 -5.08 1.94
CA GLU A 569 9.68 -5.83 0.70
C GLU A 569 9.43 -4.93 -0.50
N GLY A 570 8.41 -4.08 -0.45
CA GLY A 570 8.12 -3.12 -1.52
C GLY A 570 9.19 -2.05 -1.67
N LEU A 571 9.76 -1.57 -0.56
CA LEU A 571 10.84 -0.58 -0.61
C LEU A 571 12.13 -1.20 -1.16
N ARG A 572 12.48 -2.42 -0.75
CA ARG A 572 13.63 -3.18 -1.29
C ARG A 572 13.39 -3.66 -2.72
N GLY A 573 12.15 -3.90 -3.11
CA GLY A 573 11.76 -4.26 -4.48
C GLY A 573 12.06 -3.16 -5.49
N LEU A 574 12.27 -1.93 -5.03
CA LEU A 574 12.76 -0.80 -5.84
C LEU A 574 14.29 -0.66 -5.82
N CYS A 575 14.99 -1.69 -5.31
CA CYS A 575 16.45 -1.73 -5.24
C CYS A 575 17.03 -2.97 -5.91
N ASN A 576 18.20 -2.81 -6.49
CA ASN A 576 19.09 -3.91 -6.84
C ASN A 576 19.71 -4.49 -5.56
N GLU A 577 19.47 -5.78 -5.30
CA GLU A 577 20.11 -6.52 -4.21
C GLU A 577 21.53 -6.96 -4.62
N LYS A 578 22.52 -6.11 -4.34
CA LYS A 578 23.91 -6.40 -4.68
C LYS A 578 24.55 -7.30 -3.63
N SER A 579 24.96 -8.50 -4.05
CA SER A 579 25.75 -9.41 -3.22
C SER A 579 27.20 -8.95 -3.12
N VAL A 580 27.67 -8.69 -1.91
CA VAL A 580 29.06 -8.27 -1.63
C VAL A 580 29.73 -9.29 -0.72
N CYS A 581 30.80 -9.91 -1.22
CA CYS A 581 31.62 -10.86 -0.46
C CYS A 581 33.03 -10.30 -0.34
N PHE A 582 33.54 -10.24 0.89
CA PHE A 582 34.86 -9.66 1.18
C PHE A 582 35.57 -10.42 2.31
N ASP A 583 36.87 -10.24 2.39
CA ASP A 583 37.68 -10.80 3.47
C ASP A 583 37.45 -10.02 4.76
N ARG A 584 37.22 -10.73 5.86
CA ARG A 584 37.02 -10.16 7.20
C ARG A 584 38.26 -9.42 7.69
N THR A 585 39.44 -9.91 7.31
CA THR A 585 40.72 -9.32 7.67
C THR A 585 41.59 -9.23 6.41
N PRO A 586 42.39 -8.17 6.27
CA PRO A 586 43.28 -8.01 5.12
C PRO A 586 44.45 -9.01 5.11
N LEU A 587 44.66 -9.75 6.20
CA LEU A 587 45.77 -10.71 6.37
C LEU A 587 45.45 -12.10 5.85
N ILE A 588 44.16 -12.46 5.73
CA ILE A 588 43.71 -13.80 5.33
C ILE A 588 42.82 -13.65 4.11
N GLY A 589 43.36 -14.00 2.94
CA GLY A 589 42.66 -13.97 1.67
C GLY A 589 42.75 -15.31 0.94
N THR A 590 41.93 -15.45 -0.09
CA THR A 590 41.98 -16.64 -0.96
C THR A 590 43.15 -16.51 -1.94
N SER A 591 44.12 -17.42 -1.86
CA SER A 591 45.09 -17.66 -2.94
C SER A 591 44.82 -19.02 -3.57
N ILE A 592 45.03 -19.15 -4.88
CA ILE A 592 44.92 -20.43 -5.58
C ILE A 592 46.25 -21.18 -5.39
N PRO A 593 46.26 -22.36 -4.74
CA PRO A 593 47.47 -23.16 -4.59
C PRO A 593 47.99 -23.67 -5.94
N SER A 594 49.31 -23.78 -6.08
CA SER A 594 49.96 -24.20 -7.34
C SER A 594 49.52 -25.59 -7.85
N VAL A 595 49.09 -26.48 -6.96
CA VAL A 595 48.56 -27.81 -7.32
C VAL A 595 47.25 -27.74 -8.12
N ILE A 596 46.48 -26.65 -8.00
CA ILE A 596 45.23 -26.41 -8.75
C ILE A 596 45.29 -25.14 -9.59
N GLU A 597 46.47 -24.54 -9.77
CA GLU A 597 46.63 -23.37 -10.64
C GLU A 597 46.46 -23.78 -12.12
N TYR A 598 45.90 -22.88 -12.93
CA TYR A 598 45.82 -23.11 -14.37
C TYR A 598 47.12 -22.65 -15.07
N PRO A 599 47.64 -23.43 -16.04
CA PRO A 599 47.14 -24.73 -16.48
C PRO A 599 47.42 -25.86 -15.48
N ILE A 600 46.47 -26.79 -15.35
CA ILE A 600 46.58 -27.92 -14.40
C ILE A 600 47.74 -28.84 -14.80
N LYS A 601 48.83 -28.82 -14.02
CA LYS A 601 50.05 -29.59 -14.28
C LYS A 601 49.88 -31.10 -14.06
N ASN A 602 49.05 -31.50 -13.09
CA ASN A 602 48.77 -32.91 -12.78
C ASN A 602 47.33 -33.08 -12.26
N GLY A 603 46.43 -33.57 -13.10
CA GLY A 603 45.01 -33.72 -12.77
C GLY A 603 44.74 -34.66 -11.59
N LYS A 604 45.54 -35.74 -11.43
CA LYS A 604 45.38 -36.67 -10.30
C LYS A 604 45.75 -36.00 -8.98
N LYS A 605 46.83 -35.21 -8.97
CA LYS A 605 47.27 -34.47 -7.79
C LYS A 605 46.28 -33.35 -7.42
N ALA A 606 45.82 -32.60 -8.41
CA ALA A 606 44.76 -31.60 -8.26
C ALA A 606 43.47 -32.19 -7.69
N TRP A 607 43.02 -33.33 -8.22
CA TRP A 607 41.85 -34.05 -7.73
C TRP A 607 42.01 -34.50 -6.27
N ASN A 608 43.15 -35.10 -5.92
CA ASN A 608 43.42 -35.54 -4.54
C ASN A 608 43.45 -34.37 -3.56
N PHE A 609 44.04 -33.23 -3.96
CA PHE A 609 44.04 -32.01 -3.18
C PHE A 609 42.61 -31.51 -2.92
N VAL A 610 41.81 -31.31 -3.97
CA VAL A 610 40.42 -30.83 -3.85
C VAL A 610 39.54 -31.84 -3.08
N SER A 611 39.68 -33.14 -3.34
CA SER A 611 38.96 -34.19 -2.60
C SER A 611 39.28 -34.17 -1.11
N SER A 612 40.55 -33.97 -0.75
CA SER A 612 40.96 -33.82 0.65
C SER A 612 40.44 -32.53 1.28
N MET A 613 40.42 -31.43 0.52
CA MET A 613 39.84 -30.15 0.94
C MET A 613 38.34 -30.31 1.23
N ASN A 614 37.61 -30.98 0.33
CA ASN A 614 36.18 -31.25 0.52
C ASN A 614 35.92 -32.12 1.76
N LYS A 615 36.76 -33.12 2.04
CA LYS A 615 36.66 -33.91 3.28
C LYS A 615 36.96 -33.07 4.52
N ALA A 616 38.02 -32.28 4.50
CA ALA A 616 38.37 -31.36 5.60
C ALA A 616 37.21 -30.40 5.92
N ALA A 617 36.55 -29.94 4.86
CA ALA A 617 35.46 -29.00 4.89
C ALA A 617 34.13 -29.62 5.35
N TYR A 618 33.71 -30.73 4.76
CA TYR A 618 32.31 -31.16 4.75
C TYR A 618 32.06 -32.57 5.29
N ASP A 619 33.10 -33.34 5.66
CA ASP A 619 32.88 -34.65 6.27
C ASP A 619 32.05 -34.51 7.56
N TYR A 620 31.09 -35.40 7.78
CA TYR A 620 30.23 -35.33 8.97
C TYR A 620 31.03 -35.63 10.25
N SER A 621 31.99 -36.55 10.17
CA SER A 621 32.77 -37.01 11.31
C SER A 621 33.97 -36.08 11.58
N LEU A 622 34.24 -35.82 12.86
CA LEU A 622 35.43 -35.05 13.25
C LEU A 622 36.72 -35.73 12.77
N HIS A 623 36.77 -37.07 12.84
CA HIS A 623 37.88 -37.86 12.34
C HIS A 623 38.09 -37.67 10.83
N GLY A 624 37.02 -37.71 10.03
CA GLY A 624 37.08 -37.48 8.59
C GLY A 624 37.54 -36.08 8.23
N LYS A 625 37.10 -35.05 8.98
CA LYS A 625 37.61 -33.68 8.83
C LYS A 625 39.10 -33.59 9.14
N ILE A 626 39.56 -34.14 10.26
CA ILE A 626 40.97 -34.13 10.65
C ILE A 626 41.84 -34.88 9.62
N ASN A 627 41.41 -36.07 9.20
CA ASN A 627 42.08 -36.85 8.17
C ASN A 627 42.10 -36.10 6.82
N GLY A 628 41.01 -35.39 6.49
CA GLY A 628 40.93 -34.51 5.33
C GLY A 628 41.97 -33.39 5.38
N ILE A 629 42.11 -32.71 6.53
CA ILE A 629 43.13 -31.66 6.73
C ILE A 629 44.54 -32.23 6.58
N TYR A 630 44.81 -33.40 7.17
CA TYR A 630 46.09 -34.08 7.05
C TYR A 630 46.43 -34.41 5.59
N LYS A 631 45.49 -35.02 4.85
CA LYS A 631 45.67 -35.35 3.44
C LYS A 631 45.74 -34.10 2.56
N LEU A 632 45.06 -33.02 2.94
CA LEU A 632 45.14 -31.74 2.24
C LEU A 632 46.57 -31.20 2.29
N ALA A 633 47.21 -31.21 3.47
CA ALA A 633 48.60 -30.81 3.63
C ALA A 633 49.56 -31.70 2.83
N GLN A 634 49.33 -33.03 2.79
CA GLN A 634 50.13 -33.95 1.99
C GLN A 634 50.04 -33.69 0.48
N ASN A 635 48.86 -33.30 -0.01
CA ASN A 635 48.63 -33.08 -1.45
C ASN A 635 48.95 -31.63 -1.88
N ALA A 636 49.25 -30.73 -0.94
CA ALA A 636 49.53 -29.31 -1.21
C ALA A 636 50.92 -29.06 -1.84
N ASN A 637 51.89 -29.94 -1.58
CA ASN A 637 53.27 -29.86 -2.07
C ASN A 637 53.47 -30.70 -3.30
#